data_AF-A0A2S4HIM0-F1
#
_entry.id   AF-A0A2S4HIM0-F1
#
_cell.length_a   1.000
_cell.length_b   1.000
_cell.length_c   1.000
_cell.angle_alpha   90.00
_cell.angle_beta   90.00
_cell.angle_gamma   90.00
#
_symmetry.space_group_name_H-M   'P 1'
#
loop_
_entity.id
_entity.type
_entity.pdbx_description
1 polymer ?
#
loop_
_entity_poly.entity_id
_entity_poly.type
_entity_poly.pdbx_seq_one_letter_code
_entity_poly.pdbx_strand_id
1 'polypeptide(L)'
;MTAQTNNGQSMKTRTFILILIATFLASCGSTPTPPPKPSASTTEKYTVRPRPTPVPNNEFNPATVDINVVEQWLNDAKDMEPEESAELLLRSAEVLLREGELARADDVVGELIPPELSSEQALRLAIIRARVQRGHAEFAQALAQLSDPLIESAVLEAPVRRQMQYSQLRASLYEIEGDYLAAARERIFIDPMLSPGQQPTNREAIWASLMQIPTDMLVKHINSASNKDYIGWLELASIAKDNQNNIEAQVQQRDAWLRNWPRHPAHDSLPGGLDKLNDLIVERADQVALILPVTGRLAAYGKAIRDGFFAAYYETLNQGGSVPQINQYDSNAIDINTLYQKVLNSGNKLVIGPLQKENLSALVASHPSAMNVPTLALNRIDGNKFPNGLYQFGLNPEDEAEQIAEIAMSKGYTRALILTPEGSWGQKVAAAFAQRWQTLNGKIVASQTFDASKNNYSEKIKSILQIDKSQQRLQRLQQIIGLRPNYEPYRRSDIDFIFLLARPNEGRAIKPLLAYHYAGDIPVYATSHIYRGSNSPSKDQDINGIRFIDIPWIFDDKSQIRKDINAGIPSSAAYQRMYALGVDSFRLHLRLNQLRNGASGQVFGETGTLTLNDLGQIERELALAEIQEGRAVVNPTRSANQNPSNDF
;
A
#
# COMPACT_ATOMS: atom_id res chain seq x y z
N MET A 1 -42.33 -35.35 59.90
CA MET A 1 -41.34 -35.69 58.86
C MET A 1 -40.51 -34.44 58.59
N THR A 2 -39.39 -34.46 59.29
CA THR A 2 -38.25 -33.55 59.40
C THR A 2 -37.48 -33.39 58.08
N ALA A 3 -36.66 -32.39 57.81
CA ALA A 3 -36.33 -31.11 58.46
C ALA A 3 -35.38 -30.34 57.52
N GLN A 4 -35.33 -29.03 57.72
CA GLN A 4 -34.29 -28.10 57.25
C GLN A 4 -32.89 -28.50 57.75
N THR A 5 -31.83 -28.03 57.05
CA THR A 5 -30.70 -27.17 57.52
C THR A 5 -29.50 -27.37 56.57
N ASN A 6 -28.94 -26.36 55.89
CA ASN A 6 -28.12 -25.21 56.30
C ASN A 6 -26.66 -25.53 56.69
N ASN A 7 -25.74 -24.90 55.93
CA ASN A 7 -24.38 -24.40 56.23
C ASN A 7 -23.28 -25.33 56.78
N GLY A 8 -22.07 -25.19 56.20
CA GLY A 8 -20.81 -25.59 56.84
C GLY A 8 -19.59 -25.58 55.93
N GLN A 9 -18.57 -24.80 56.29
CA GLN A 9 -17.35 -24.49 55.53
C GLN A 9 -16.28 -25.61 55.49
N SER A 10 -15.25 -25.35 54.66
CA SER A 10 -13.81 -25.45 55.00
C SER A 10 -13.00 -26.72 54.61
N MET A 11 -12.18 -26.52 53.56
CA MET A 11 -10.74 -26.84 53.41
C MET A 11 -10.13 -28.24 53.65
N LYS A 12 -9.35 -28.62 52.62
CA LYS A 12 -8.09 -29.42 52.58
C LYS A 12 -8.21 -30.92 52.85
N THR A 13 -7.68 -31.76 51.94
CA THR A 13 -6.46 -32.58 52.13
C THR A 13 -6.11 -33.33 50.82
N ARG A 14 -4.82 -33.63 50.66
CA ARG A 14 -4.06 -34.13 49.51
C ARG A 14 -4.30 -35.61 49.15
N THR A 15 -3.77 -35.96 47.97
CA THR A 15 -3.09 -37.23 47.57
C THR A 15 -3.93 -38.43 47.11
N PHE A 16 -3.79 -38.79 45.81
CA PHE A 16 -3.80 -40.18 45.32
C PHE A 16 -2.88 -40.30 44.08
N ILE A 17 -1.69 -40.87 44.28
CA ILE A 17 -1.14 -42.11 43.72
C ILE A 17 -0.69 -42.06 42.25
N LEU A 18 0.65 -42.03 42.11
CA LEU A 18 1.47 -42.30 40.95
C LEU A 18 2.11 -43.68 41.17
N ILE A 19 2.03 -44.60 40.20
CA ILE A 19 2.76 -45.88 40.24
C ILE A 19 4.01 -45.80 39.35
N LEU A 20 5.14 -46.02 40.02
CA LEU A 20 6.49 -46.33 39.56
C LEU A 20 6.54 -47.56 38.66
N ILE A 21 7.54 -47.65 37.77
CA ILE A 21 8.63 -48.64 37.90
C ILE A 21 9.86 -48.16 37.13
N ALA A 22 10.99 -48.28 37.80
CA ALA A 22 12.31 -47.80 37.45
C ALA A 22 13.16 -48.84 36.70
N THR A 23 14.04 -48.28 35.89
CA THR A 23 15.34 -48.71 35.35
C THR A 23 16.17 -49.70 36.17
N PHE A 24 16.97 -50.57 35.52
CA PHE A 24 18.44 -50.40 35.40
C PHE A 24 19.19 -51.50 34.57
N LEU A 25 20.06 -51.04 33.63
CA LEU A 25 21.40 -51.52 33.13
C LEU A 25 21.67 -53.03 32.85
N ALA A 26 22.57 -53.48 31.96
CA ALA A 26 23.53 -52.95 30.99
C ALA A 26 24.12 -54.13 30.16
N SER A 27 24.69 -53.85 28.98
CA SER A 27 26.00 -54.35 28.49
C SER A 27 26.04 -54.63 26.97
N CYS A 28 27.21 -54.39 26.39
CA CYS A 28 27.51 -54.15 24.97
C CYS A 28 27.70 -55.42 24.10
N GLY A 29 27.43 -55.26 22.79
CA GLY A 29 28.36 -55.62 21.70
C GLY A 29 28.16 -56.94 20.93
N SER A 30 27.74 -56.86 19.65
CA SER A 30 28.37 -57.48 18.46
C SER A 30 27.55 -57.26 17.17
N THR A 31 28.20 -57.44 16.02
CA THR A 31 28.03 -56.89 14.66
C THR A 31 26.97 -57.56 13.74
N PRO A 32 26.70 -57.05 12.51
CA PRO A 32 25.38 -57.10 11.85
C PRO A 32 25.17 -58.28 10.88
N THR A 33 23.90 -58.63 10.65
CA THR A 33 23.45 -59.55 9.58
C THR A 33 22.67 -58.77 8.51
N PRO A 34 22.91 -58.99 7.20
CA PRO A 34 22.21 -58.27 6.14
C PRO A 34 20.83 -58.89 5.86
N PRO A 35 19.79 -58.08 5.54
CA PRO A 35 18.49 -58.61 5.18
C PRO A 35 18.44 -59.09 3.71
N PRO A 36 17.54 -60.05 3.39
CA PRO A 36 17.55 -60.83 2.17
C PRO A 36 16.82 -60.14 0.98
N LYS A 37 17.16 -60.57 -0.24
CA LYS A 37 16.53 -60.13 -1.50
C LYS A 37 15.03 -60.49 -1.55
N PRO A 38 14.16 -59.64 -2.13
CA PRO A 38 12.75 -59.97 -2.32
C PRO A 38 12.54 -60.87 -3.56
N SER A 39 11.71 -61.90 -3.39
CA SER A 39 11.14 -62.74 -4.44
C SER A 39 9.90 -62.10 -5.07
N ALA A 40 9.68 -62.41 -6.35
CA ALA A 40 8.58 -61.92 -7.16
C ALA A 40 7.28 -62.72 -6.97
N SER A 41 6.12 -62.05 -7.04
CA SER A 41 4.84 -62.57 -7.55
C SER A 41 3.84 -61.41 -7.70
N THR A 42 3.56 -60.99 -8.94
CA THR A 42 2.35 -61.24 -9.76
C THR A 42 1.33 -60.11 -9.65
N THR A 43 1.39 -59.15 -10.59
CA THR A 43 0.45 -58.04 -10.72
C THR A 43 -0.68 -58.41 -11.68
N GLU A 44 -1.92 -58.43 -11.19
CA GLU A 44 -3.12 -58.43 -12.02
C GLU A 44 -3.24 -57.09 -12.77
N LYS A 45 -3.42 -57.16 -14.09
CA LYS A 45 -3.55 -55.99 -14.97
C LYS A 45 -4.94 -55.38 -14.84
N TYR A 46 -5.05 -54.25 -14.14
CA TYR A 46 -6.13 -53.30 -14.36
C TYR A 46 -5.89 -52.58 -15.70
N THR A 47 -6.74 -52.83 -16.69
CA THR A 47 -6.79 -52.05 -17.93
C THR A 47 -7.45 -50.70 -17.63
N VAL A 48 -6.62 -49.70 -17.38
CA VAL A 48 -7.04 -48.30 -17.39
C VAL A 48 -7.54 -47.98 -18.80
N ARG A 49 -8.83 -47.64 -18.95
CA ARG A 49 -9.31 -46.98 -20.18
C ARG A 49 -8.45 -45.74 -20.39
N PRO A 50 -7.80 -45.54 -21.56
CA PRO A 50 -7.02 -44.34 -21.77
C PRO A 50 -7.95 -43.13 -21.56
N ARG A 51 -7.52 -42.22 -20.67
CA ARG A 51 -8.05 -40.85 -20.65
C ARG A 51 -7.99 -40.34 -22.10
N PRO A 52 -8.99 -39.59 -22.59
CA PRO A 52 -8.79 -38.84 -23.82
C PRO A 52 -7.50 -38.04 -23.63
N THR A 53 -6.50 -38.34 -24.46
CA THR A 53 -5.27 -37.58 -24.54
C THR A 53 -5.67 -36.14 -24.80
N PRO A 54 -5.18 -35.15 -24.02
CA PRO A 54 -5.24 -33.78 -24.46
C PRO A 54 -4.58 -33.76 -25.84
N VAL A 55 -5.26 -33.20 -26.84
CA VAL A 55 -4.63 -32.92 -28.12
C VAL A 55 -3.39 -32.08 -27.80
N PRO A 56 -2.17 -32.51 -28.14
CA PRO A 56 -0.98 -31.73 -27.83
C PRO A 56 -1.00 -30.50 -28.73
N ASN A 57 -1.37 -29.34 -28.18
CA ASN A 57 -0.99 -28.08 -28.80
C ASN A 57 0.53 -28.00 -28.70
N ASN A 58 1.20 -28.05 -29.84
CA ASN A 58 2.65 -28.01 -30.01
C ASN A 58 3.22 -26.59 -29.73
N GLU A 59 2.64 -25.87 -28.76
CA GLU A 59 2.99 -24.48 -28.44
C GLU A 59 4.29 -24.45 -27.61
N PHE A 60 5.24 -23.63 -28.05
CA PHE A 60 6.52 -23.47 -27.38
C PHE A 60 6.34 -22.98 -25.93
N ASN A 61 6.99 -23.66 -24.98
CA ASN A 61 6.98 -23.28 -23.58
C ASN A 61 8.40 -22.95 -23.10
N PRO A 62 8.76 -21.67 -22.94
CA PRO A 62 10.11 -21.31 -22.50
C PRO A 62 10.41 -21.85 -21.09
N ALA A 63 9.43 -22.20 -20.27
CA ALA A 63 9.67 -22.73 -18.91
C ALA A 63 10.30 -24.14 -18.89
N THR A 64 10.28 -24.88 -20.00
CA THR A 64 10.75 -26.28 -20.04
C THR A 64 12.08 -26.47 -20.77
N VAL A 65 12.70 -25.39 -21.26
CA VAL A 65 13.87 -25.43 -22.15
C VAL A 65 15.17 -25.16 -21.37
N ASP A 66 16.24 -25.90 -21.64
CA ASP A 66 17.56 -25.60 -21.07
C ASP A 66 18.18 -24.35 -21.75
N ILE A 67 18.74 -23.43 -20.96
CA ILE A 67 19.38 -22.20 -21.48
C ILE A 67 20.52 -22.52 -22.47
N ASN A 68 21.19 -23.65 -22.34
CA ASN A 68 22.30 -24.04 -23.22
C ASN A 68 21.87 -24.22 -24.69
N VAL A 69 20.57 -24.43 -24.95
CA VAL A 69 20.02 -24.55 -26.30
C VAL A 69 19.96 -23.19 -27.03
N VAL A 70 19.98 -22.07 -26.28
CA VAL A 70 19.90 -20.71 -26.84
C VAL A 70 21.07 -20.46 -27.81
N GLU A 71 22.30 -20.82 -27.44
CA GLU A 71 23.47 -20.61 -28.32
C GLU A 71 23.37 -21.39 -29.63
N GLN A 72 22.73 -22.56 -29.59
CA GLN A 72 22.49 -23.34 -30.80
C GLN A 72 21.47 -22.62 -31.69
N TRP A 73 20.33 -22.18 -31.14
CA TRP A 73 19.31 -21.46 -31.90
C TRP A 73 19.80 -20.14 -32.48
N LEU A 74 20.61 -19.37 -31.74
CA LEU A 74 21.19 -18.13 -32.25
C LEU A 74 22.16 -18.36 -33.41
N ASN A 75 22.84 -19.51 -33.46
CA ASN A 75 23.68 -19.86 -34.59
C ASN A 75 22.86 -20.39 -35.77
N ASP A 76 21.90 -21.30 -35.51
CA ASP A 76 21.03 -21.86 -36.53
C ASP A 76 20.22 -20.75 -37.23
N ALA A 77 19.76 -19.73 -36.51
CA ALA A 77 18.98 -18.61 -37.06
C ALA A 77 19.70 -17.81 -38.15
N LYS A 78 21.03 -17.85 -38.22
CA LYS A 78 21.83 -17.10 -39.23
C LYS A 78 21.72 -17.70 -40.63
N ASP A 79 21.44 -18.99 -40.71
CA ASP A 79 21.44 -19.76 -41.96
C ASP A 79 20.00 -20.12 -42.42
N MET A 80 18.97 -19.60 -41.72
CA MET A 80 17.55 -19.90 -41.97
C MET A 80 16.86 -18.79 -42.77
N GLU A 81 15.72 -19.13 -43.38
CA GLU A 81 14.83 -18.14 -44.02
C GLU A 81 14.28 -17.15 -42.97
N PRO A 82 13.90 -15.90 -43.36
CA PRO A 82 13.54 -14.84 -42.42
C PRO A 82 12.48 -15.22 -41.38
N GLU A 83 11.44 -15.96 -41.78
CA GLU A 83 10.36 -16.39 -40.87
C GLU A 83 10.83 -17.42 -39.83
N GLU A 84 11.66 -18.39 -40.24
CA GLU A 84 12.22 -19.42 -39.36
C GLU A 84 13.31 -18.85 -38.45
N SER A 85 14.13 -17.94 -38.98
CA SER A 85 15.10 -17.16 -38.23
C SER A 85 14.40 -16.37 -37.11
N ALA A 86 13.33 -15.64 -37.44
CA ALA A 86 12.55 -14.88 -36.47
C ALA A 86 11.97 -15.77 -35.36
N GLU A 87 11.47 -16.96 -35.70
CA GLU A 87 10.96 -17.92 -34.72
C GLU A 87 12.04 -18.37 -33.71
N LEU A 88 13.26 -18.67 -34.19
CA LEU A 88 14.39 -19.07 -33.34
C LEU A 88 14.89 -17.93 -32.45
N LEU A 89 14.95 -16.71 -32.97
CA LEU A 89 15.32 -15.52 -32.21
C LEU A 89 14.30 -15.21 -31.12
N LEU A 90 13.00 -15.30 -31.41
CA LEU A 90 11.93 -15.11 -30.41
C LEU A 90 11.99 -16.15 -29.29
N ARG A 91 12.20 -17.43 -29.62
CA ARG A 91 12.36 -18.50 -28.61
C ARG A 91 13.58 -18.27 -27.74
N SER A 92 14.69 -17.86 -28.36
CA SER A 92 15.94 -17.52 -27.67
C SER A 92 15.72 -16.39 -26.66
N ALA A 93 15.10 -15.30 -27.09
CA ALA A 93 14.80 -14.16 -26.24
C ALA A 93 13.82 -14.50 -25.09
N GLU A 94 12.81 -15.34 -25.32
CA GLU A 94 11.89 -15.79 -24.28
C GLU A 94 12.58 -16.62 -23.17
N VAL A 95 13.55 -17.45 -23.54
CA VAL A 95 14.38 -18.21 -22.59
C VAL A 95 15.36 -17.29 -21.85
N LEU A 96 16.02 -16.36 -22.55
CA LEU A 96 16.91 -15.36 -21.92
C LEU A 96 16.17 -14.50 -20.89
N LEU A 97 14.95 -14.03 -21.23
CA LEU A 97 14.11 -13.29 -20.30
C LEU A 97 13.69 -14.09 -19.07
N ARG A 98 13.53 -15.42 -19.19
CA ARG A 98 13.23 -16.29 -18.04
C ARG A 98 14.42 -16.35 -17.07
N GLU A 99 15.64 -16.37 -17.60
CA GLU A 99 16.88 -16.43 -16.83
C GLU A 99 17.34 -15.06 -16.31
N GLY A 100 16.63 -13.98 -16.64
CA GLY A 100 16.96 -12.62 -16.21
C GLY A 100 18.06 -11.96 -17.05
N GLU A 101 18.43 -12.54 -18.19
CA GLU A 101 19.44 -12.04 -19.13
C GLU A 101 18.83 -10.94 -20.03
N LEU A 102 18.38 -9.84 -19.40
CA LEU A 102 17.61 -8.77 -20.07
C LEU A 102 18.38 -8.13 -21.24
N ALA A 103 19.65 -7.79 -21.04
CA ALA A 103 20.46 -7.15 -22.07
C ALA A 103 20.63 -8.05 -23.30
N ARG A 104 20.90 -9.34 -23.08
CA ARG A 104 21.03 -10.31 -24.16
C ARG A 104 19.70 -10.52 -24.89
N ALA A 105 18.59 -10.57 -24.15
CA ALA A 105 17.27 -10.68 -24.75
C ALA A 105 16.96 -9.46 -25.64
N ASP A 106 17.35 -8.25 -25.20
CA ASP A 106 17.21 -7.01 -25.95
C ASP A 106 18.05 -7.02 -27.24
N ASP A 107 19.33 -7.42 -27.14
CA ASP A 107 20.22 -7.56 -28.29
C ASP A 107 19.62 -8.50 -29.35
N VAL A 108 19.12 -9.68 -28.92
CA VAL A 108 18.52 -10.69 -29.81
C VAL A 108 17.27 -10.17 -30.53
N VAL A 109 16.40 -9.42 -29.84
CA VAL A 109 15.19 -8.86 -30.48
C VAL A 109 15.41 -7.54 -31.21
N GLY A 110 16.59 -6.93 -31.05
CA GLY A 110 17.06 -5.80 -31.84
C GLY A 110 17.30 -6.16 -33.30
N GLU A 111 17.58 -7.45 -33.58
CA GLU A 111 17.81 -7.98 -34.93
C GLU A 111 16.50 -8.19 -35.72
N LEU A 112 15.34 -8.18 -35.06
CA LEU A 112 14.03 -8.47 -35.67
C LEU A 112 13.38 -7.23 -36.33
N ILE A 113 12.95 -7.39 -37.58
CA ILE A 113 12.31 -6.35 -38.41
C ILE A 113 10.78 -6.54 -38.41
N PRO A 114 9.98 -5.66 -37.78
CA PRO A 114 8.53 -5.90 -37.57
C PRO A 114 7.67 -6.12 -38.82
N PRO A 115 7.87 -5.40 -39.96
CA PRO A 115 7.09 -5.64 -41.17
C PRO A 115 7.21 -7.04 -41.79
N GLU A 116 8.21 -7.82 -41.39
CA GLU A 116 8.48 -9.17 -41.93
C GLU A 116 7.90 -10.28 -41.03
N LEU A 117 7.30 -9.91 -39.88
CA LEU A 117 6.78 -10.86 -38.90
C LEU A 117 5.30 -11.19 -39.16
N SER A 118 4.93 -12.44 -38.90
CA SER A 118 3.51 -12.80 -38.78
C SER A 118 2.87 -12.08 -37.59
N SER A 119 1.54 -11.93 -37.58
CA SER A 119 0.79 -11.34 -36.44
C SER A 119 1.16 -12.00 -35.11
N GLU A 120 1.33 -13.33 -35.14
CA GLU A 120 1.71 -14.13 -33.99
C GLU A 120 3.13 -13.79 -33.48
N GLN A 121 4.09 -13.67 -34.38
CA GLN A 121 5.48 -13.30 -34.08
C GLN A 121 5.59 -11.84 -33.62
N ALA A 122 4.84 -10.93 -34.23
CA ALA A 122 4.78 -9.53 -33.84
C ALA A 122 4.27 -9.36 -32.40
N LEU A 123 3.23 -10.13 -32.00
CA LEU A 123 2.74 -10.16 -30.62
C LEU A 123 3.82 -10.66 -29.64
N ARG A 124 4.53 -11.74 -29.97
CA ARG A 124 5.63 -12.26 -29.13
C ARG A 124 6.73 -11.22 -28.95
N LEU A 125 7.14 -10.59 -30.06
CA LEU A 125 8.12 -9.51 -30.04
C LEU A 125 7.67 -8.36 -29.13
N ALA A 126 6.40 -7.95 -29.22
CA ALA A 126 5.84 -6.89 -28.38
C ALA A 126 5.88 -7.25 -26.89
N ILE A 127 5.51 -8.48 -26.53
CA ILE A 127 5.59 -8.98 -25.14
C ILE A 127 7.04 -8.99 -24.65
N ILE A 128 7.99 -9.46 -25.47
CA ILE A 128 9.42 -9.53 -25.10
C ILE A 128 9.98 -8.12 -24.89
N ARG A 129 9.79 -7.20 -25.84
CA ARG A 129 10.26 -5.81 -25.72
C ARG A 129 9.64 -5.11 -24.52
N ALA A 130 8.34 -5.30 -24.28
CA ALA A 130 7.68 -4.74 -23.10
C ALA A 130 8.25 -5.29 -21.78
N ARG A 131 8.66 -6.57 -21.73
CA ARG A 131 9.34 -7.14 -20.56
C ARG A 131 10.75 -6.59 -20.36
N VAL A 132 11.51 -6.38 -21.44
CA VAL A 132 12.82 -5.72 -21.39
C VAL A 132 12.67 -4.29 -20.87
N GLN A 133 11.81 -3.49 -21.51
CA GLN A 133 11.52 -2.11 -21.13
C GLN A 133 11.05 -2.00 -19.68
N ARG A 134 10.18 -2.92 -19.22
CA ARG A 134 9.80 -3.00 -17.80
C ARG A 134 11.01 -3.21 -16.89
N GLY A 135 11.96 -4.07 -17.28
CA GLY A 135 13.22 -4.27 -16.56
C GLY A 135 14.10 -3.02 -16.51
N HIS A 136 14.02 -2.16 -17.52
CA HIS A 136 14.68 -0.85 -17.57
C HIS A 136 13.86 0.29 -16.93
N ALA A 137 12.72 -0.02 -16.31
CA ALA A 137 11.76 0.95 -15.76
C ALA A 137 11.15 1.93 -16.79
N GLU A 138 11.05 1.51 -18.06
CA GLU A 138 10.46 2.27 -19.17
C GLU A 138 8.97 1.92 -19.38
N PHE A 139 8.18 1.97 -18.31
CA PHE A 139 6.82 1.40 -18.27
C PHE A 139 5.84 2.04 -19.27
N ALA A 140 5.88 3.36 -19.43
CA ALA A 140 5.02 4.06 -20.38
C ALA A 140 5.30 3.66 -21.85
N GLN A 141 6.57 3.41 -22.18
CA GLN A 141 6.95 2.94 -23.52
C GLN A 141 6.47 1.51 -23.75
N ALA A 142 6.62 0.64 -22.74
CA ALA A 142 6.09 -0.72 -22.75
C ALA A 142 4.58 -0.76 -22.96
N LEU A 143 3.82 0.08 -22.24
CA LEU A 143 2.37 0.19 -22.44
C LEU A 143 2.01 0.69 -23.84
N ALA A 144 2.69 1.73 -24.32
CA ALA A 144 2.42 2.28 -25.64
C ALA A 144 2.61 1.23 -26.74
N GLN A 145 3.65 0.42 -26.63
CA GLN A 145 3.92 -0.65 -27.58
C GLN A 145 2.88 -1.79 -27.50
N LEU A 146 2.48 -2.19 -26.29
CA LEU A 146 1.46 -3.23 -26.13
C LEU A 146 0.07 -2.76 -26.57
N SER A 147 -0.20 -1.46 -26.49
CA SER A 147 -1.48 -0.85 -26.88
C SER A 147 -1.54 -0.46 -28.37
N ASP A 148 -0.60 -0.93 -29.19
CA ASP A 148 -0.65 -0.73 -30.63
C ASP A 148 -1.85 -1.51 -31.21
N PRO A 149 -2.72 -0.89 -32.03
CA PRO A 149 -3.90 -1.56 -32.60
C PRO A 149 -3.59 -2.86 -33.37
N LEU A 150 -2.43 -2.94 -34.03
CA LEU A 150 -2.02 -4.16 -34.72
C LEU A 150 -1.74 -5.28 -33.72
N ILE A 151 -1.10 -4.96 -32.59
CA ILE A 151 -0.84 -5.92 -31.51
C ILE A 151 -2.15 -6.35 -30.84
N GLU A 152 -3.05 -5.41 -30.53
CA GLU A 152 -4.35 -5.75 -29.95
C GLU A 152 -5.16 -6.68 -30.86
N SER A 153 -5.14 -6.46 -32.18
CA SER A 153 -5.79 -7.37 -33.13
C SER A 153 -5.14 -8.77 -33.14
N ALA A 154 -3.81 -8.84 -33.07
CA ALA A 154 -3.08 -10.11 -33.03
C ALA A 154 -3.34 -10.90 -31.74
N VAL A 155 -3.64 -10.23 -30.62
CA VAL A 155 -4.00 -10.89 -29.35
C VAL A 155 -5.29 -11.70 -29.51
N LEU A 156 -6.30 -11.17 -30.20
CA LEU A 156 -7.59 -11.85 -30.36
C LEU A 156 -7.47 -13.20 -31.09
N GLU A 157 -6.49 -13.31 -32.00
CA GLU A 157 -6.20 -14.52 -32.77
C GLU A 157 -5.22 -15.47 -32.08
N ALA A 158 -4.51 -15.00 -31.06
CA ALA A 158 -3.46 -15.76 -30.39
C ALA A 158 -4.01 -16.88 -29.49
N PRO A 159 -3.23 -17.94 -29.20
CA PRO A 159 -3.59 -18.95 -28.22
C PRO A 159 -3.92 -18.34 -26.84
N VAL A 160 -4.85 -18.95 -26.09
CA VAL A 160 -5.31 -18.46 -24.78
C VAL A 160 -4.14 -18.20 -23.81
N ARG A 161 -3.12 -19.06 -23.82
CA ARG A 161 -1.93 -18.88 -23.00
C ARG A 161 -1.23 -17.54 -23.28
N ARG A 162 -1.15 -17.15 -24.54
CA ARG A 162 -0.52 -15.90 -24.98
C ARG A 162 -1.38 -14.68 -24.69
N GLN A 163 -2.69 -14.79 -24.88
CA GLN A 163 -3.65 -13.76 -24.47
C GLN A 163 -3.52 -13.46 -22.97
N MET A 164 -3.39 -14.50 -22.15
CA MET A 164 -3.16 -14.37 -20.71
C MET A 164 -1.82 -13.69 -20.39
N GLN A 165 -0.71 -14.11 -21.03
CA GLN A 165 0.61 -13.50 -20.82
C GLN A 165 0.62 -12.00 -21.17
N TYR A 166 0.03 -11.66 -22.31
CA TYR A 166 -0.15 -10.27 -22.75
C TYR A 166 -0.93 -9.47 -21.71
N SER A 167 -2.13 -9.93 -21.35
CA SER A 167 -3.03 -9.19 -20.45
C SER A 167 -2.45 -9.07 -19.03
N GLN A 168 -1.78 -10.11 -18.52
CA GLN A 168 -1.10 -10.06 -17.22
C GLN A 168 0.03 -9.03 -17.21
N LEU A 169 0.83 -8.97 -18.28
CA LEU A 169 1.89 -7.97 -18.42
C LEU A 169 1.30 -6.57 -18.50
N ARG A 170 0.30 -6.37 -19.37
CA ARG A 170 -0.36 -5.07 -19.57
C ARG A 170 -1.04 -4.58 -18.29
N ALA A 171 -1.78 -5.44 -17.59
CA ALA A 171 -2.35 -5.14 -16.27
C ALA A 171 -1.29 -4.68 -15.26
N SER A 172 -0.16 -5.40 -15.17
CA SER A 172 0.90 -5.04 -14.23
C SER A 172 1.58 -3.71 -14.57
N LEU A 173 1.67 -3.37 -15.86
CA LEU A 173 2.22 -2.09 -16.30
C LEU A 173 1.24 -0.95 -16.03
N TYR A 174 -0.07 -1.16 -16.23
CA TYR A 174 -1.10 -0.20 -15.84
C TYR A 174 -1.08 0.06 -14.33
N GLU A 175 -0.92 -0.97 -13.50
CA GLU A 175 -0.79 -0.81 -12.03
C GLU A 175 0.41 0.08 -11.66
N ILE A 176 1.57 -0.12 -12.31
CA ILE A 176 2.79 0.68 -12.07
C ILE A 176 2.61 2.14 -12.51
N GLU A 177 2.00 2.35 -13.67
CA GLU A 177 1.68 3.69 -14.18
C GLU A 177 0.51 4.36 -13.42
N GLY A 178 -0.22 3.58 -12.63
CA GLY A 178 -1.34 4.01 -11.79
C GLY A 178 -2.71 3.97 -12.49
N ASP A 179 -2.83 3.44 -13.70
CA ASP A 179 -4.14 3.22 -14.33
C ASP A 179 -4.83 1.96 -13.76
N TYR A 180 -5.25 2.04 -12.50
CA TYR A 180 -5.87 0.93 -11.80
C TYR A 180 -7.20 0.47 -12.43
N LEU A 181 -7.89 1.36 -13.16
CA LEU A 181 -9.14 1.01 -13.84
C LEU A 181 -8.85 0.10 -15.05
N ALA A 182 -7.85 0.46 -15.86
CA ALA A 182 -7.41 -0.37 -16.97
C ALA A 182 -6.82 -1.70 -16.46
N ALA A 183 -6.02 -1.66 -15.40
CA ALA A 183 -5.51 -2.88 -14.76
C ALA A 183 -6.61 -3.83 -14.28
N ALA A 184 -7.62 -3.31 -13.56
CA ALA A 184 -8.75 -4.12 -13.10
C ALA A 184 -9.53 -4.71 -14.28
N ARG A 185 -9.76 -3.93 -15.34
CA ARG A 185 -10.47 -4.39 -16.55
C ARG A 185 -9.76 -5.57 -17.21
N GLU A 186 -8.44 -5.48 -17.37
CA GLU A 186 -7.62 -6.56 -17.93
C GLU A 186 -7.70 -7.84 -17.12
N ARG A 187 -7.60 -7.71 -15.79
CA ARG A 187 -7.68 -8.85 -14.88
C ARG A 187 -9.06 -9.49 -14.85
N ILE A 188 -10.11 -8.69 -14.92
CA ILE A 188 -11.51 -9.16 -15.01
C ILE A 188 -11.72 -9.92 -16.32
N PHE A 189 -11.19 -9.41 -17.44
CA PHE A 189 -11.28 -10.05 -18.75
C PHE A 189 -10.65 -11.45 -18.76
N ILE A 190 -9.47 -11.62 -18.17
CA ILE A 190 -8.77 -12.91 -18.16
C ILE A 190 -9.19 -13.88 -17.07
N ASP A 191 -9.90 -13.46 -16.02
CA ASP A 191 -10.30 -14.33 -14.89
C ASP A 191 -10.92 -15.68 -15.33
N PRO A 192 -11.88 -15.74 -16.28
CA PRO A 192 -12.45 -17.01 -16.73
C PRO A 192 -11.47 -17.89 -17.53
N MET A 193 -10.38 -17.32 -18.06
CA MET A 193 -9.33 -18.04 -18.79
C MET A 193 -8.27 -18.64 -17.85
N LEU A 194 -8.18 -18.15 -16.61
CA LEU A 194 -7.22 -18.64 -15.63
C LEU A 194 -7.61 -20.02 -15.10
N SER A 195 -6.61 -20.79 -14.67
CA SER A 195 -6.88 -22.04 -13.95
C SER A 195 -7.56 -21.75 -12.59
N PRO A 196 -8.37 -22.68 -12.05
CA PRO A 196 -9.06 -22.49 -10.77
C PRO A 196 -8.13 -22.15 -9.59
N GLY A 197 -6.86 -22.59 -9.64
CA GLY A 197 -5.87 -22.26 -8.61
C GLY A 197 -5.30 -20.83 -8.73
N GLN A 198 -5.39 -20.21 -9.91
CA GLN A 198 -4.90 -18.85 -10.16
C GLN A 198 -5.97 -17.77 -9.98
N GLN A 199 -7.24 -18.14 -10.12
CA GLN A 199 -8.38 -17.22 -10.00
C GLN A 199 -8.41 -16.46 -8.66
N PRO A 200 -8.21 -17.08 -7.47
CA PRO A 200 -8.23 -16.34 -6.21
C PRO A 200 -7.22 -15.19 -6.17
N THR A 201 -5.96 -15.44 -6.55
CA THR A 201 -4.91 -14.41 -6.59
C THR A 201 -5.22 -13.31 -7.61
N ASN A 202 -5.80 -13.67 -8.77
CA ASN A 202 -6.21 -12.66 -9.75
C ASN A 202 -7.36 -11.79 -9.23
N ARG A 203 -8.35 -12.38 -8.54
CA ARG A 203 -9.47 -11.66 -7.93
C ARG A 203 -9.04 -10.76 -6.78
N GLU A 204 -8.03 -11.16 -6.01
CA GLU A 204 -7.38 -10.29 -5.04
C GLU A 204 -6.70 -9.10 -5.71
N ALA A 205 -6.02 -9.31 -6.85
CA ALA A 205 -5.39 -8.22 -7.61
C ALA A 205 -6.42 -7.28 -8.29
N ILE A 206 -7.54 -7.82 -8.78
CA ILE A 206 -8.71 -7.03 -9.23
C ILE A 206 -9.17 -6.15 -8.07
N TRP A 207 -9.41 -6.75 -6.90
CA TRP A 207 -9.86 -6.02 -5.72
C TRP A 207 -8.89 -4.91 -5.32
N ALA A 208 -7.60 -5.23 -5.21
CA ALA A 208 -6.56 -4.27 -4.86
C ALA A 208 -6.54 -3.06 -5.82
N SER A 209 -6.66 -3.32 -7.14
CA SER A 209 -6.75 -2.24 -8.14
C SER A 209 -8.01 -1.39 -7.93
N LEU A 210 -9.18 -2.01 -7.74
CA LEU A 210 -10.43 -1.29 -7.55
C LEU A 210 -10.43 -0.42 -6.28
N MET A 211 -9.75 -0.87 -5.23
CA MET A 211 -9.63 -0.11 -3.97
C MET A 211 -8.83 1.19 -4.14
N GLN A 212 -7.97 1.28 -5.16
CA GLN A 212 -7.22 2.51 -5.50
C GLN A 212 -8.04 3.53 -6.29
N ILE A 213 -9.22 3.15 -6.82
CA ILE A 213 -10.04 4.01 -7.69
C ILE A 213 -11.02 4.84 -6.85
N PRO A 214 -11.11 6.17 -7.03
CA PRO A 214 -12.12 7.00 -6.35
C PRO A 214 -13.56 6.52 -6.58
N THR A 215 -14.41 6.60 -5.54
CA THR A 215 -15.78 6.06 -5.59
C THR A 215 -16.64 6.72 -6.68
N ASP A 216 -16.47 8.02 -6.92
CA ASP A 216 -17.18 8.74 -7.98
C ASP A 216 -16.80 8.24 -9.39
N MET A 217 -15.53 7.87 -9.58
CA MET A 217 -15.05 7.24 -10.81
C MET A 217 -15.63 5.82 -10.98
N LEU A 218 -15.74 5.04 -9.91
CA LEU A 218 -16.41 3.72 -9.94
C LEU A 218 -17.87 3.88 -10.37
N VAL A 219 -18.62 4.76 -9.71
CA VAL A 219 -20.05 5.03 -10.00
C VAL A 219 -20.25 5.54 -11.43
N LYS A 220 -19.37 6.39 -11.93
CA LYS A 220 -19.42 6.87 -13.32
C LYS A 220 -19.33 5.71 -14.31
N HIS A 221 -18.41 4.77 -14.09
CA HIS A 221 -18.21 3.63 -14.99
C HIS A 221 -19.28 2.54 -14.87
N ILE A 222 -19.89 2.35 -13.69
CA ILE A 222 -21.06 1.48 -13.52
C ILE A 222 -22.18 1.88 -14.50
N ASN A 223 -22.42 3.18 -14.66
CA ASN A 223 -23.52 3.70 -15.49
C ASN A 223 -23.24 3.65 -17.00
N SER A 224 -21.99 3.46 -17.43
CA SER A 224 -21.60 3.48 -18.84
C SER A 224 -21.10 2.14 -19.39
N ALA A 225 -20.88 1.14 -18.53
CA ALA A 225 -20.35 -0.15 -18.94
C ALA A 225 -21.44 -1.13 -19.39
N SER A 226 -21.04 -2.12 -20.20
CA SER A 226 -21.91 -3.19 -20.70
C SER A 226 -21.55 -4.58 -20.16
N ASN A 227 -20.29 -4.82 -19.80
CA ASN A 227 -19.82 -6.09 -19.27
C ASN A 227 -20.34 -6.31 -17.84
N LYS A 228 -21.08 -7.40 -17.63
CA LYS A 228 -21.75 -7.72 -16.35
C LYS A 228 -20.79 -7.99 -15.20
N ASP A 229 -19.74 -8.77 -15.41
CA ASP A 229 -18.75 -9.05 -14.36
C ASP A 229 -18.00 -7.78 -13.98
N TYR A 230 -17.67 -6.94 -14.96
CA TYR A 230 -17.06 -5.65 -14.70
C TYR A 230 -17.97 -4.74 -13.85
N ILE A 231 -19.25 -4.59 -14.22
CA ILE A 231 -20.22 -3.82 -13.43
C ILE A 231 -20.33 -4.39 -12.01
N GLY A 232 -20.46 -5.70 -11.87
CA GLY A 232 -20.56 -6.37 -10.57
C GLY A 232 -19.36 -6.10 -9.67
N TRP A 233 -18.14 -6.14 -10.20
CA TRP A 233 -16.92 -5.77 -9.49
C TRP A 233 -16.89 -4.30 -9.07
N LEU A 234 -17.26 -3.38 -9.97
CA LEU A 234 -17.32 -1.94 -9.65
C LEU A 234 -18.36 -1.64 -8.58
N GLU A 235 -19.55 -2.25 -8.67
CA GLU A 235 -20.60 -2.11 -7.64
C GLU A 235 -20.11 -2.63 -6.29
N LEU A 236 -19.49 -3.82 -6.25
CA LEU A 236 -18.96 -4.40 -5.03
C LEU A 236 -17.88 -3.51 -4.40
N ALA A 237 -16.99 -2.96 -5.22
CA ALA A 237 -15.98 -2.02 -4.78
C ALA A 237 -16.60 -0.72 -4.23
N SER A 238 -17.66 -0.21 -4.88
CA SER A 238 -18.38 0.96 -4.38
C SER A 238 -19.02 0.70 -3.01
N ILE A 239 -19.61 -0.49 -2.80
CA ILE A 239 -20.19 -0.90 -1.51
C ILE A 239 -19.12 -0.99 -0.42
N ALA A 240 -17.94 -1.53 -0.75
CA ALA A 240 -16.84 -1.57 0.21
C ALA A 240 -16.33 -0.18 0.59
N LYS A 241 -16.31 0.78 -0.33
CA LYS A 241 -15.81 2.14 -0.08
C LYS A 241 -16.87 3.08 0.52
N ASP A 242 -18.15 2.81 0.27
CA ASP A 242 -19.29 3.58 0.77
C ASP A 242 -19.76 3.08 2.16
N ASN A 243 -20.53 3.92 2.87
CA ASN A 243 -21.17 3.61 4.15
C ASN A 243 -20.21 3.09 5.24
N GLN A 244 -18.97 3.57 5.24
CA GLN A 244 -17.97 3.21 6.25
C GLN A 244 -18.43 3.54 7.69
N ASN A 245 -19.35 4.49 7.83
CA ASN A 245 -19.96 4.96 9.07
C ASN A 245 -21.27 4.24 9.46
N ASN A 246 -21.84 3.37 8.60
CA ASN A 246 -23.08 2.64 8.84
C ASN A 246 -22.97 1.19 8.33
N ILE A 247 -22.52 0.29 9.22
CA ILE A 247 -22.27 -1.11 8.88
C ILE A 247 -23.56 -1.82 8.50
N GLU A 248 -24.68 -1.50 9.16
CA GLU A 248 -25.98 -2.09 8.85
C GLU A 248 -26.43 -1.76 7.42
N ALA A 249 -26.24 -0.51 6.97
CA ALA A 249 -26.50 -0.13 5.57
C ALA A 249 -25.56 -0.86 4.60
N GLN A 250 -24.28 -0.99 4.94
CA GLN A 250 -23.30 -1.70 4.12
C GLN A 250 -23.64 -3.21 4.00
N VAL A 251 -24.10 -3.84 5.09
CA VAL A 251 -24.60 -5.22 5.09
C VAL A 251 -25.81 -5.37 4.16
N GLN A 252 -26.77 -4.44 4.23
CA GLN A 252 -27.95 -4.47 3.35
C GLN A 252 -27.56 -4.35 1.87
N GLN A 253 -26.61 -3.46 1.55
CA GLN A 253 -26.10 -3.28 0.19
C GLN A 253 -25.35 -4.51 -0.32
N ARG A 254 -24.46 -5.10 0.51
CA ARG A 254 -23.79 -6.37 0.19
C ARG A 254 -24.81 -7.48 -0.07
N ASP A 255 -25.83 -7.61 0.76
CA ASP A 255 -26.85 -8.65 0.59
C ASP A 255 -27.70 -8.42 -0.66
N ALA A 256 -27.97 -7.17 -1.01
CA ALA A 256 -28.60 -6.81 -2.28
C ALA A 256 -27.70 -7.19 -3.47
N TRP A 257 -26.40 -6.91 -3.37
CA TRP A 257 -25.42 -7.30 -4.39
C TRP A 257 -25.39 -8.83 -4.59
N LEU A 258 -25.33 -9.62 -3.51
CA LEU A 258 -25.36 -11.09 -3.59
C LEU A 258 -26.63 -11.60 -4.31
N ARG A 259 -27.79 -10.99 -4.05
CA ARG A 259 -29.04 -11.34 -4.75
C ARG A 259 -29.04 -10.94 -6.23
N ASN A 260 -28.44 -9.80 -6.57
CA ASN A 260 -28.39 -9.28 -7.94
C ASN A 260 -27.34 -9.99 -8.80
N TRP A 261 -26.29 -10.54 -8.19
CA TRP A 261 -25.12 -11.11 -8.86
C TRP A 261 -24.83 -12.59 -8.49
N PRO A 262 -25.80 -13.51 -8.63
CA PRO A 262 -25.67 -14.90 -8.13
C PRO A 262 -24.67 -15.78 -8.87
N ARG A 263 -24.13 -15.32 -10.00
CA ARG A 263 -23.12 -16.04 -10.82
C ARG A 263 -21.78 -15.30 -10.91
N HIS A 264 -21.64 -14.18 -10.19
CA HIS A 264 -20.46 -13.35 -10.29
C HIS A 264 -19.24 -14.05 -9.67
N PRO A 265 -18.01 -13.92 -10.23
CA PRO A 265 -16.81 -14.59 -9.73
C PRO A 265 -16.48 -14.32 -8.25
N ALA A 266 -16.91 -13.17 -7.73
CA ALA A 266 -16.72 -12.79 -6.32
C ALA A 266 -17.82 -13.29 -5.37
N HIS A 267 -18.90 -13.90 -5.88
CA HIS A 267 -20.09 -14.21 -5.09
C HIS A 267 -19.79 -15.11 -3.88
N ASP A 268 -19.07 -16.21 -4.10
CA ASP A 268 -18.83 -17.23 -3.06
C ASP A 268 -17.70 -16.85 -2.10
N SER A 269 -16.82 -15.94 -2.52
CA SER A 269 -15.69 -15.47 -1.73
C SER A 269 -15.56 -13.96 -1.89
N LEU A 270 -16.35 -13.24 -1.10
CA LEU A 270 -16.31 -11.78 -1.11
C LEU A 270 -14.95 -11.26 -0.63
N PRO A 271 -14.34 -10.30 -1.34
CA PRO A 271 -13.06 -9.71 -0.98
C PRO A 271 -13.21 -8.68 0.15
N GLY A 272 -12.07 -8.20 0.69
CA GLY A 272 -12.02 -7.04 1.60
C GLY A 272 -12.70 -7.24 2.96
N GLY A 273 -13.01 -8.49 3.33
CA GLY A 273 -13.71 -8.81 4.57
C GLY A 273 -15.23 -8.52 4.53
N LEU A 274 -15.80 -8.34 3.33
CA LEU A 274 -17.25 -8.12 3.18
C LEU A 274 -18.09 -9.32 3.66
N ASP A 275 -17.52 -10.52 3.63
CA ASP A 275 -18.09 -11.74 4.21
C ASP A 275 -18.22 -11.67 5.74
N LYS A 276 -17.35 -10.88 6.40
CA LYS A 276 -17.29 -10.73 7.87
C LYS A 276 -18.10 -9.57 8.44
N LEU A 277 -18.79 -8.77 7.61
CA LEU A 277 -19.53 -7.61 8.13
C LEU A 277 -20.60 -7.95 9.17
N ASN A 278 -21.20 -9.15 9.10
CA ASN A 278 -22.20 -9.59 10.08
C ASN A 278 -21.59 -9.77 11.47
N ASP A 279 -20.36 -10.29 11.53
CA ASP A 279 -19.64 -10.51 12.78
C ASP A 279 -19.35 -9.18 13.48
N LEU A 280 -19.09 -8.10 12.72
CA LEU A 280 -18.84 -6.76 13.26
C LEU A 280 -20.06 -6.18 14.01
N ILE A 281 -21.28 -6.48 13.54
CA ILE A 281 -22.51 -6.04 14.21
C ILE A 281 -22.68 -6.78 15.54
N VAL A 282 -22.36 -8.08 15.57
CA VAL A 282 -22.52 -8.92 16.77
C VAL A 282 -21.45 -8.59 17.82
N GLU A 283 -20.22 -8.33 17.40
CA GLU A 283 -19.07 -8.07 18.28
C GLU A 283 -18.94 -6.61 18.72
N ARG A 284 -19.88 -5.74 18.33
CA ARG A 284 -19.83 -4.31 18.63
C ARG A 284 -19.78 -4.03 20.14
N ALA A 285 -18.98 -3.05 20.53
CA ALA A 285 -18.88 -2.63 21.93
C ALA A 285 -20.00 -1.65 22.29
N ASP A 286 -20.97 -2.06 23.12
CA ASP A 286 -22.08 -1.18 23.52
C ASP A 286 -21.67 -0.01 24.44
N GLN A 287 -20.51 -0.11 25.11
CA GLN A 287 -19.95 0.94 25.97
C GLN A 287 -18.48 1.20 25.66
N VAL A 288 -18.15 2.44 25.31
CA VAL A 288 -16.81 2.86 24.89
C VAL A 288 -16.30 3.98 25.80
N ALA A 289 -15.07 3.84 26.29
CA ALA A 289 -14.38 4.89 27.02
C ALA A 289 -13.54 5.75 26.07
N LEU A 290 -13.76 7.06 26.07
CA LEU A 290 -12.96 8.04 25.33
C LEU A 290 -12.03 8.77 26.29
N ILE A 291 -10.72 8.49 26.21
CA ILE A 291 -9.69 9.04 27.09
C ILE A 291 -8.84 10.05 26.29
N LEU A 292 -9.07 11.35 26.54
CA LEU A 292 -8.40 12.43 25.82
C LEU A 292 -7.93 13.54 26.76
N PRO A 293 -6.82 14.24 26.47
CA PRO A 293 -6.41 15.40 27.25
C PRO A 293 -7.28 16.60 26.85
N VAL A 294 -8.30 16.89 27.66
CA VAL A 294 -9.19 18.05 27.43
C VAL A 294 -8.80 19.26 28.28
N THR A 295 -7.81 19.09 29.16
CA THR A 295 -7.14 20.14 29.94
C THR A 295 -5.62 20.15 29.66
N GLY A 296 -4.91 21.15 30.16
CA GLY A 296 -3.45 21.27 30.02
C GLY A 296 -2.98 21.71 28.62
N ARG A 297 -1.69 21.50 28.32
CA ARG A 297 -1.02 22.00 27.11
C ARG A 297 -1.59 21.43 25.81
N LEU A 298 -2.11 20.20 25.83
CA LEU A 298 -2.65 19.51 24.65
C LEU A 298 -4.18 19.61 24.54
N ALA A 299 -4.83 20.40 25.39
CA ALA A 299 -6.29 20.53 25.43
C ALA A 299 -6.92 20.85 24.06
N ALA A 300 -6.29 21.73 23.27
CA ALA A 300 -6.82 22.10 21.96
C ALA A 300 -6.84 20.92 20.98
N TYR A 301 -5.79 20.07 21.00
CA TYR A 301 -5.71 18.86 20.18
C TYR A 301 -6.71 17.81 20.66
N GLY A 302 -6.77 17.54 21.97
CA GLY A 302 -7.72 16.58 22.53
C GLY A 302 -9.18 16.98 22.29
N LYS A 303 -9.51 18.27 22.39
CA LYS A 303 -10.85 18.78 22.04
C LYS A 303 -11.15 18.62 20.56
N ALA A 304 -10.23 18.93 19.65
CA ALA A 304 -10.45 18.75 18.22
C ALA A 304 -10.71 17.27 17.85
N ILE A 305 -9.95 16.34 18.42
CA ILE A 305 -10.18 14.90 18.24
C ILE A 305 -11.55 14.49 18.78
N ARG A 306 -11.90 14.93 20.00
CA ARG A 306 -13.21 14.66 20.60
C ARG A 306 -14.35 15.19 19.73
N ASP A 307 -14.22 16.42 19.23
CA ASP A 307 -15.27 17.06 18.44
C ASP A 307 -15.43 16.36 17.08
N GLY A 308 -14.33 15.92 16.44
CA GLY A 308 -14.39 15.08 15.23
C GLY A 308 -15.02 13.71 15.50
N PHE A 309 -14.68 13.09 16.63
CA PHE A 309 -15.29 11.83 17.08
C PHE A 309 -16.80 11.95 17.23
N PHE A 310 -17.27 13.01 17.91
CA PHE A 310 -18.71 13.22 18.07
C PHE A 310 -19.41 13.70 16.80
N ALA A 311 -18.72 14.38 15.87
CA ALA A 311 -19.27 14.68 14.57
C ALA A 311 -19.65 13.39 13.82
N ALA A 312 -18.75 12.40 13.80
CA ALA A 312 -19.02 11.10 13.19
C ALA A 312 -20.11 10.32 13.95
N TYR A 313 -20.09 10.38 15.29
CA TYR A 313 -21.13 9.80 16.14
C TYR A 313 -22.54 10.31 15.76
N TYR A 314 -22.71 11.62 15.68
CA TYR A 314 -24.01 12.21 15.38
C TYR A 314 -24.40 12.04 13.91
N GLU A 315 -23.43 12.00 12.99
CA GLU A 315 -23.67 11.64 11.59
C GLU A 315 -24.30 10.24 11.49
N THR A 316 -23.69 9.22 12.12
CA THR A 316 -24.24 7.86 12.14
C THR A 316 -25.63 7.82 12.76
N LEU A 317 -25.84 8.51 13.88
CA LEU A 317 -27.15 8.57 14.54
C LEU A 317 -28.23 9.21 13.65
N ASN A 318 -27.91 10.31 12.98
CA ASN A 318 -28.84 11.02 12.07
C ASN A 318 -29.19 10.19 10.83
N GLN A 319 -28.30 9.28 10.41
CA GLN A 319 -28.54 8.33 9.32
C GLN A 319 -29.30 7.07 9.78
N GLY A 320 -29.73 7.02 11.05
CA GLY A 320 -30.46 5.88 11.62
C GLY A 320 -29.57 4.69 12.01
N GLY A 321 -28.24 4.86 12.02
CA GLY A 321 -27.29 3.86 12.47
C GLY A 321 -27.27 3.71 13.99
N SER A 322 -26.80 2.54 14.46
CA SER A 322 -26.61 2.31 15.89
C SER A 322 -25.30 2.93 16.38
N VAL A 323 -25.31 3.51 17.58
CA VAL A 323 -24.13 4.11 18.21
C VAL A 323 -23.98 3.63 19.67
N PRO A 324 -22.76 3.45 20.18
CA PRO A 324 -22.55 2.98 21.54
C PRO A 324 -22.73 4.09 22.58
N GLN A 325 -22.81 3.73 23.85
CA GLN A 325 -22.70 4.70 24.94
C GLN A 325 -21.23 5.14 25.09
N ILE A 326 -20.99 6.45 25.09
CA ILE A 326 -19.65 7.02 25.21
C ILE A 326 -19.43 7.60 26.62
N ASN A 327 -18.44 7.06 27.34
CA ASN A 327 -17.98 7.58 28.63
C ASN A 327 -16.69 8.38 28.43
N GLN A 328 -16.71 9.67 28.73
CA GLN A 328 -15.56 10.56 28.49
C GLN A 328 -14.68 10.70 29.75
N TYR A 329 -13.37 10.69 29.55
CA TYR A 329 -12.37 10.82 30.62
C TYR A 329 -11.25 11.77 30.21
N ASP A 330 -10.86 12.67 31.11
CA ASP A 330 -9.69 13.52 30.92
C ASP A 330 -8.41 12.77 31.33
N SER A 331 -7.49 12.58 30.39
CA SER A 331 -6.23 11.87 30.64
C SER A 331 -5.26 12.63 31.54
N ASN A 332 -5.52 13.91 31.82
CA ASN A 332 -4.72 14.73 32.74
C ASN A 332 -5.31 14.81 34.16
N ALA A 333 -6.49 14.23 34.40
CA ALA A 333 -7.16 14.35 35.69
C ALA A 333 -6.47 13.56 36.81
N ILE A 334 -6.01 12.34 36.49
CA ILE A 334 -5.34 11.41 37.40
C ILE A 334 -4.34 10.55 36.61
N ASP A 335 -3.51 9.77 37.32
CA ASP A 335 -2.62 8.77 36.72
C ASP A 335 -3.36 7.82 35.76
N ILE A 336 -2.72 7.49 34.63
CA ILE A 336 -3.34 6.73 33.54
C ILE A 336 -3.73 5.30 33.93
N ASN A 337 -2.95 4.63 34.78
CA ASN A 337 -3.26 3.26 35.21
C ASN A 337 -4.45 3.26 36.17
N THR A 338 -4.50 4.26 37.07
CA THR A 338 -5.65 4.49 37.95
C THR A 338 -6.91 4.83 37.15
N LEU A 339 -6.77 5.65 36.10
CA LEU A 339 -7.86 5.98 35.20
C LEU A 339 -8.37 4.75 34.43
N TYR A 340 -7.45 3.93 33.92
CA TYR A 340 -7.78 2.70 33.20
C TYR A 340 -8.54 1.71 34.09
N GLN A 341 -8.14 1.55 35.37
CA GLN A 341 -8.90 0.73 36.32
C GLN A 341 -10.31 1.28 36.57
N LYS A 342 -10.47 2.61 36.67
CA LYS A 342 -11.81 3.23 36.77
C LYS A 342 -12.65 2.95 35.52
N VAL A 343 -12.04 2.96 34.34
CA VAL A 343 -12.70 2.64 33.07
C VAL A 343 -13.20 1.19 33.05
N LEU A 344 -12.37 0.23 33.49
CA LEU A 344 -12.75 -1.18 33.60
C LEU A 344 -13.92 -1.38 34.57
N ASN A 345 -13.86 -0.75 35.75
CA ASN A 345 -14.92 -0.84 36.76
C ASN A 345 -16.24 -0.20 36.31
N SER A 346 -16.20 0.70 35.33
CA SER A 346 -17.38 1.36 34.76
C SER A 346 -18.06 0.53 33.65
N GLY A 347 -17.56 -0.67 33.34
CA GLY A 347 -18.19 -1.60 32.40
C GLY A 347 -17.84 -1.42 30.92
N ASN A 348 -16.97 -0.46 30.58
CA ASN A 348 -16.55 -0.19 29.21
C ASN A 348 -15.93 -1.45 28.56
N LYS A 349 -16.27 -1.69 27.29
CA LYS A 349 -15.83 -2.85 26.50
C LYS A 349 -14.76 -2.53 25.47
N LEU A 350 -14.53 -1.23 25.22
CA LEU A 350 -13.50 -0.71 24.36
C LEU A 350 -12.98 0.61 24.94
N VAL A 351 -11.69 0.85 24.79
CA VAL A 351 -11.04 2.13 25.11
C VAL A 351 -10.52 2.77 23.84
N ILE A 352 -10.77 4.07 23.68
CA ILE A 352 -10.19 4.91 22.64
C ILE A 352 -9.38 6.00 23.33
N GLY A 353 -8.08 6.06 23.03
CA GLY A 353 -7.06 6.79 23.78
C GLY A 353 -6.13 5.86 24.58
N PRO A 354 -5.11 6.42 25.26
CA PRO A 354 -4.82 7.85 25.39
C PRO A 354 -4.16 8.46 24.14
N LEU A 355 -4.03 9.79 24.13
CA LEU A 355 -3.34 10.56 23.08
C LEU A 355 -1.85 10.79 23.38
N GLN A 356 -1.46 10.92 24.64
CA GLN A 356 -0.08 11.25 25.03
C GLN A 356 0.82 10.02 25.00
N LYS A 357 2.02 10.14 24.42
CA LYS A 357 3.00 9.04 24.35
C LYS A 357 3.40 8.56 25.74
N GLU A 358 3.52 9.47 26.70
CA GLU A 358 3.91 9.17 28.07
C GLU A 358 2.84 8.30 28.76
N ASN A 359 1.56 8.64 28.58
CA ASN A 359 0.44 7.87 29.13
C ASN A 359 0.32 6.50 28.45
N LEU A 360 0.55 6.42 27.15
CA LEU A 360 0.56 5.15 26.41
C LEU A 360 1.70 4.24 26.90
N SER A 361 2.93 4.77 27.02
CA SER A 361 4.07 4.00 27.54
C SER A 361 3.83 3.49 28.97
N ALA A 362 3.27 4.32 29.86
CA ALA A 362 2.96 3.93 31.23
C ALA A 362 1.85 2.86 31.30
N LEU A 363 0.86 2.92 30.41
CA LEU A 363 -0.20 1.92 30.32
C LEU A 363 0.33 0.57 29.82
N VAL A 364 1.17 0.59 28.78
CA VAL A 364 1.83 -0.60 28.22
C VAL A 364 2.75 -1.27 29.24
N ALA A 365 3.54 -0.48 29.98
CA ALA A 365 4.42 -0.99 31.03
C ALA A 365 3.66 -1.75 32.13
N SER A 366 2.41 -1.37 32.40
CA SER A 366 1.56 -2.01 33.41
C SER A 366 0.79 -3.22 32.90
N HIS A 367 0.72 -3.42 31.58
CA HIS A 367 -0.02 -4.50 30.92
C HIS A 367 0.85 -5.21 29.86
N PRO A 368 2.04 -5.74 30.19
CA PRO A 368 3.03 -6.15 29.19
C PRO A 368 2.62 -7.29 28.26
N SER A 369 1.60 -8.08 28.63
CA SER A 369 1.16 -9.25 27.86
C SER A 369 -0.13 -9.02 27.07
N ALA A 370 -1.16 -8.45 27.71
CA ALA A 370 -2.46 -8.23 27.10
C ALA A 370 -3.22 -7.11 27.81
N MET A 371 -4.03 -6.37 27.04
CA MET A 371 -4.98 -5.40 27.55
C MET A 371 -6.25 -6.10 28.05
N ASN A 372 -6.77 -5.70 29.21
CA ASN A 372 -8.03 -6.24 29.75
C ASN A 372 -9.24 -5.95 28.85
N VAL A 373 -9.24 -4.80 28.18
CA VAL A 373 -10.21 -4.44 27.14
C VAL A 373 -9.44 -3.99 25.91
N PRO A 374 -9.93 -4.28 24.69
CA PRO A 374 -9.36 -3.70 23.48
C PRO A 374 -9.17 -2.18 23.64
N THR A 375 -7.98 -1.71 23.30
CA THR A 375 -7.57 -0.31 23.51
C THR A 375 -6.99 0.23 22.22
N LEU A 376 -7.68 1.18 21.59
CA LEU A 376 -7.20 1.94 20.44
C LEU A 376 -6.53 3.23 20.94
N ALA A 377 -5.22 3.18 21.17
CA ALA A 377 -4.45 4.36 21.51
C ALA A 377 -4.32 5.31 20.31
N LEU A 378 -4.40 6.62 20.55
CA LEU A 378 -4.38 7.64 19.49
C LEU A 378 -2.97 8.21 19.25
N ASN A 379 -1.96 7.37 19.48
CA ASN A 379 -0.56 7.67 19.26
C ASN A 379 0.22 6.37 19.09
N ARG A 380 1.49 6.48 18.68
CA ARG A 380 2.41 5.36 18.57
C ARG A 380 3.65 5.57 19.42
N ILE A 381 4.10 4.48 20.04
CA ILE A 381 5.36 4.40 20.78
C ILE A 381 6.30 3.40 20.11
N ASP A 382 7.60 3.60 20.30
CA ASP A 382 8.64 2.75 19.73
C ASP A 382 8.68 1.40 20.50
N GLY A 383 8.80 0.29 19.77
CA GLY A 383 8.85 -1.06 20.36
C GLY A 383 8.70 -2.16 19.31
N ASN A 384 9.14 -3.37 19.65
CA ASN A 384 9.07 -4.55 18.77
C ASN A 384 8.00 -5.57 19.19
N LYS A 385 7.33 -5.32 20.32
CA LYS A 385 6.27 -6.17 20.84
C LYS A 385 5.35 -5.32 21.70
N PHE A 386 4.05 -5.48 21.49
CA PHE A 386 3.02 -4.79 22.25
C PHE A 386 2.03 -5.81 22.86
N PRO A 387 1.29 -5.39 23.90
CA PRO A 387 0.27 -6.23 24.51
C PRO A 387 -0.82 -6.61 23.52
N ASN A 388 -1.29 -7.86 23.56
CA ASN A 388 -2.46 -8.26 22.76
C ASN A 388 -3.67 -7.39 23.12
N GLY A 389 -4.43 -6.96 22.11
CA GLY A 389 -5.57 -6.06 22.30
C GLY A 389 -5.21 -4.58 22.44
N LEU A 390 -3.93 -4.22 22.38
CA LEU A 390 -3.51 -2.84 22.14
C LEU A 390 -3.42 -2.58 20.64
N TYR A 391 -4.02 -1.48 20.22
CA TYR A 391 -3.94 -0.98 18.85
C TYR A 391 -3.46 0.47 18.88
N GLN A 392 -2.60 0.86 17.95
CA GLN A 392 -1.95 2.18 17.94
C GLN A 392 -2.27 2.92 16.66
N PHE A 393 -2.98 4.03 16.76
CA PHE A 393 -3.41 4.85 15.64
C PHE A 393 -2.91 6.29 15.79
N GLY A 394 -1.89 6.65 15.02
CA GLY A 394 -1.28 7.97 15.10
C GLY A 394 -1.04 8.57 13.72
N LEU A 395 -0.97 9.90 13.67
CA LEU A 395 -0.55 10.64 12.48
C LEU A 395 0.97 10.84 12.50
N ASN A 396 1.73 9.73 12.42
CA ASN A 396 3.20 9.78 12.52
C ASN A 396 3.81 10.28 11.21
N PRO A 397 4.68 11.31 11.26
CA PRO A 397 5.40 11.78 10.08
C PRO A 397 6.42 10.76 9.52
N GLU A 398 6.87 9.81 10.34
CA GLU A 398 7.76 8.72 9.93
C GLU A 398 7.08 7.81 8.89
N ASP A 399 5.81 7.43 9.10
CA ASP A 399 5.02 6.63 8.16
C ASP A 399 4.87 7.35 6.81
N GLU A 400 4.69 8.68 6.84
CA GLU A 400 4.62 9.48 5.61
C GLU A 400 5.96 9.47 4.86
N ALA A 401 7.07 9.48 5.59
CA ALA A 401 8.40 9.37 5.01
C ALA A 401 8.61 8.01 4.31
N GLU A 402 8.16 6.92 4.94
CA GLU A 402 8.24 5.57 4.38
C GLU A 402 7.40 5.46 3.10
N GLN A 403 6.16 5.95 3.12
CA GLN A 403 5.28 5.94 1.94
C GLN A 403 5.86 6.78 0.79
N ILE A 404 6.49 7.93 1.06
CA ILE A 404 7.15 8.72 0.01
C ILE A 404 8.32 7.97 -0.61
N ALA A 405 9.08 7.19 0.18
CA ALA A 405 10.14 6.35 -0.35
C ALA A 405 9.57 5.26 -1.29
N GLU A 406 8.44 4.66 -0.96
CA GLU A 406 7.75 3.69 -1.82
C GLU A 406 7.22 4.31 -3.11
N ILE A 407 6.60 5.48 -3.01
CA ILE A 407 6.12 6.25 -4.18
C ILE A 407 7.31 6.62 -5.08
N ALA A 408 8.42 7.09 -4.52
CA ALA A 408 9.59 7.44 -5.31
C ALA A 408 10.20 6.22 -6.02
N MET A 409 10.22 5.06 -5.36
CA MET A 409 10.73 3.82 -5.92
C MET A 409 9.82 3.31 -7.05
N SER A 410 8.49 3.38 -6.88
CA SER A 410 7.54 3.00 -7.92
C SER A 410 7.62 3.90 -9.16
N LYS A 411 8.16 5.12 -9.02
CA LYS A 411 8.50 6.02 -10.15
C LYS A 411 9.86 5.74 -10.79
N GLY A 412 10.55 4.68 -10.40
CA GLY A 412 11.84 4.28 -10.97
C GLY A 412 13.03 5.13 -10.51
N TYR A 413 12.86 5.98 -9.49
CA TYR A 413 13.98 6.72 -8.93
C TYR A 413 14.91 5.79 -8.14
N THR A 414 16.21 6.06 -8.19
CA THR A 414 17.24 5.24 -7.53
C THR A 414 18.13 6.05 -6.60
N ARG A 415 18.13 7.38 -6.73
CA ARG A 415 19.05 8.29 -6.05
C ARG A 415 18.32 9.48 -5.42
N ALA A 416 18.32 9.54 -4.09
CA ALA A 416 17.59 10.55 -3.33
C ALA A 416 18.53 11.52 -2.60
N LEU A 417 18.11 12.77 -2.48
CA LEU A 417 18.69 13.78 -1.60
C LEU A 417 17.69 14.12 -0.49
N ILE A 418 18.16 14.16 0.76
CA ILE A 418 17.32 14.44 1.94
C ILE A 418 17.57 15.87 2.43
N LEU A 419 16.50 16.65 2.59
CA LEU A 419 16.53 17.98 3.20
C LEU A 419 15.50 18.07 4.33
N THR A 420 15.95 18.27 5.56
CA THR A 420 15.08 18.28 6.76
C THR A 420 15.47 19.40 7.74
N PRO A 421 14.58 19.84 8.65
CA PRO A 421 14.94 20.76 9.71
C PRO A 421 15.87 20.11 10.74
N GLU A 422 16.67 20.93 11.42
CA GLU A 422 17.43 20.49 12.60
C GLU A 422 16.51 20.07 13.76
N GLY A 423 16.98 19.12 14.58
CA GLY A 423 16.28 18.64 15.77
C GLY A 423 15.74 17.22 15.66
N SER A 424 15.19 16.71 16.76
CA SER A 424 14.75 15.31 16.88
C SER A 424 13.67 14.94 15.86
N TRP A 425 12.74 15.85 15.58
CA TRP A 425 11.69 15.63 14.58
C TRP A 425 12.27 15.40 13.18
N GLY A 426 13.17 16.27 12.71
CA GLY A 426 13.80 16.11 11.40
C GLY A 426 14.68 14.86 11.31
N GLN A 427 15.43 14.56 12.38
CA GLN A 427 16.27 13.37 12.46
C GLN A 427 15.48 12.06 12.37
N LYS A 428 14.35 11.94 13.10
CA LYS A 428 13.52 10.72 13.07
C LYS A 428 12.91 10.47 11.70
N VAL A 429 12.33 11.51 11.08
CA VAL A 429 11.72 11.40 9.76
C VAL A 429 12.76 11.13 8.67
N ALA A 430 13.91 11.78 8.72
CA ALA A 430 15.03 11.50 7.81
C ALA A 430 15.51 10.06 7.94
N ALA A 431 15.59 9.53 9.16
CA ALA A 431 16.01 8.15 9.41
C ALA A 431 14.97 7.15 8.88
N ALA A 432 13.68 7.37 9.11
CA ALA A 432 12.60 6.52 8.59
C ALA A 432 12.63 6.47 7.06
N PHE A 433 12.69 7.63 6.39
CA PHE A 433 12.83 7.70 4.94
C PHE A 433 14.09 6.99 4.44
N ALA A 434 15.26 7.25 5.05
CA ALA A 434 16.52 6.66 4.61
C ALA A 434 16.52 5.13 4.77
N GLN A 435 16.00 4.61 5.88
CA GLN A 435 15.89 3.18 6.13
C GLN A 435 14.96 2.50 5.13
N ARG A 436 13.78 3.08 4.86
CA ARG A 436 12.86 2.55 3.85
C ARG A 436 13.46 2.62 2.44
N TRP A 437 14.08 3.73 2.08
CA TRP A 437 14.72 3.89 0.78
C TRP A 437 15.84 2.86 0.54
N GLN A 438 16.68 2.61 1.54
CA GLN A 438 17.76 1.63 1.46
C GLN A 438 17.25 0.18 1.39
N THR A 439 16.17 -0.15 2.10
CA THR A 439 15.54 -1.48 2.01
C THR A 439 14.89 -1.73 0.65
N LEU A 440 14.50 -0.66 -0.06
CA LEU A 440 14.07 -0.70 -1.46
C LEU A 440 15.24 -0.59 -2.45
N ASN A 441 16.49 -0.83 -2.02
CA ASN A 441 17.72 -0.74 -2.83
C ASN A 441 18.08 0.67 -3.37
N GLY A 442 17.41 1.71 -2.87
CA GLY A 442 17.71 3.10 -3.19
C GLY A 442 18.99 3.62 -2.53
N LYS A 443 19.64 4.59 -3.18
CA LYS A 443 20.87 5.24 -2.69
C LYS A 443 20.57 6.64 -2.16
N ILE A 444 21.06 6.94 -0.95
CA ILE A 444 21.07 8.31 -0.41
C ILE A 444 22.35 9.00 -0.86
N VAL A 445 22.18 10.02 -1.68
CA VAL A 445 23.24 10.76 -2.36
C VAL A 445 23.85 11.84 -1.46
N ALA A 446 23.00 12.48 -0.67
CA ALA A 446 23.37 13.39 0.41
C ALA A 446 22.16 13.63 1.33
N SER A 447 22.44 14.04 2.56
CA SER A 447 21.45 14.48 3.53
C SER A 447 21.95 15.78 4.17
N GLN A 448 21.10 16.79 4.28
CA GLN A 448 21.42 18.07 4.89
C GLN A 448 20.28 18.55 5.77
N THR A 449 20.64 19.19 6.88
CA THR A 449 19.70 19.87 7.77
C THR A 449 19.71 21.38 7.57
N PHE A 450 18.57 22.02 7.80
CA PHE A 450 18.42 23.49 7.81
C PHE A 450 17.86 24.00 9.14
N ASP A 451 18.12 25.27 9.44
CA ASP A 451 17.61 25.95 10.63
C ASP A 451 16.80 27.19 10.20
N ALA A 452 15.48 27.11 10.37
CA ALA A 452 14.56 28.18 10.06
C ALA A 452 14.81 29.45 10.87
N SER A 453 15.30 29.34 12.11
CA SER A 453 15.59 30.48 12.97
C SER A 453 16.80 31.29 12.50
N LYS A 454 17.74 30.64 11.80
CA LYS A 454 18.95 31.27 11.26
C LYS A 454 18.80 31.67 9.78
N ASN A 455 17.67 31.35 9.15
CA ASN A 455 17.42 31.58 7.72
C ASN A 455 18.57 31.09 6.81
N ASN A 456 19.17 29.93 7.14
CA ASN A 456 20.38 29.44 6.49
C ASN A 456 20.11 28.59 5.22
N TYR A 457 18.88 28.57 4.71
CA TYR A 457 18.44 27.69 3.62
C TYR A 457 19.35 27.78 2.38
N SER A 458 19.68 29.00 1.93
CA SER A 458 20.47 29.21 0.71
C SER A 458 21.87 28.63 0.81
N GLU A 459 22.55 28.81 1.95
CA GLU A 459 23.86 28.23 2.23
C GLU A 459 23.80 26.70 2.22
N LYS A 460 22.81 26.12 2.90
CA LYS A 460 22.64 24.66 2.98
C LYS A 460 22.32 24.03 1.63
N ILE A 461 21.47 24.67 0.83
CA ILE A 461 21.13 24.23 -0.53
C ILE A 461 22.37 24.30 -1.44
N LYS A 462 23.12 25.40 -1.41
CA LYS A 462 24.34 25.57 -2.20
C LYS A 462 25.38 24.48 -1.91
N SER A 463 25.55 24.17 -0.62
CA SER A 463 26.46 23.14 -0.13
C SER A 463 26.04 21.72 -0.57
N ILE A 464 24.79 21.33 -0.34
CA ILE A 464 24.33 19.96 -0.66
C ILE A 464 24.28 19.68 -2.17
N LEU A 465 24.00 20.71 -2.98
CA LEU A 465 24.04 20.63 -4.45
C LEU A 465 25.48 20.72 -5.01
N GLN A 466 26.47 20.93 -4.15
CA GLN A 466 27.91 21.04 -4.47
C GLN A 466 28.26 22.18 -5.43
N ILE A 467 27.46 23.25 -5.45
CA ILE A 467 27.68 24.41 -6.33
C ILE A 467 28.97 25.15 -5.93
N ASP A 468 29.29 25.19 -4.65
CA ASP A 468 30.55 25.76 -4.14
C ASP A 468 31.79 25.07 -4.73
N LYS A 469 31.75 23.74 -4.86
CA LYS A 469 32.87 22.98 -5.43
C LYS A 469 33.04 23.27 -6.92
N SER A 470 31.93 23.49 -7.61
CA SER A 470 31.92 23.92 -9.02
C SER A 470 32.61 25.29 -9.17
N GLN A 471 32.27 26.24 -8.29
CA GLN A 471 32.88 27.58 -8.27
C GLN A 471 34.37 27.55 -7.89
N GLN A 472 34.75 26.74 -6.91
CA GLN A 472 36.17 26.56 -6.52
C GLN A 472 36.99 25.91 -7.66
N ARG A 473 36.40 24.96 -8.40
CA ARG A 473 37.04 24.36 -9.58
C ARG A 473 37.28 25.39 -10.66
N LEU A 474 36.32 26.29 -10.92
CA LEU A 474 36.51 27.42 -11.83
C LEU A 474 37.66 28.32 -11.36
N GLN A 475 37.68 28.72 -10.10
CA GLN A 475 38.73 29.60 -9.56
C GLN A 475 40.12 28.96 -9.70
N ARG A 476 40.24 27.67 -9.38
CA ARG A 476 41.49 26.92 -9.56
C ARG A 476 41.88 26.81 -11.04
N LEU A 477 40.92 26.58 -11.92
CA LEU A 477 41.16 26.53 -13.36
C LEU A 477 41.66 27.88 -13.86
N GLN A 478 41.01 28.99 -13.50
CA GLN A 478 41.42 30.36 -13.83
C GLN A 478 42.84 30.69 -13.36
N GLN A 479 43.22 30.22 -12.17
CA GLN A 479 44.59 30.37 -11.66
C GLN A 479 45.63 29.59 -12.48
N ILE A 480 45.25 28.43 -13.05
CA ILE A 480 46.15 27.58 -13.84
C ILE A 480 46.27 28.10 -15.29
N ILE A 481 45.15 28.42 -15.94
CA ILE A 481 45.13 28.70 -17.38
C ILE A 481 45.19 30.20 -17.72
N GLY A 482 45.02 31.10 -16.73
CA GLY A 482 45.07 32.56 -16.92
C GLY A 482 43.93 33.15 -17.76
N LEU A 483 42.93 32.35 -18.12
CA LEU A 483 41.76 32.72 -18.92
C LEU A 483 40.49 32.69 -18.07
N ARG A 484 39.50 33.53 -18.42
CA ARG A 484 38.16 33.49 -17.85
C ARG A 484 37.23 32.74 -18.83
N PRO A 485 37.04 31.42 -18.68
CA PRO A 485 36.11 30.69 -19.53
C PRO A 485 34.68 31.14 -19.24
N ASN A 486 33.82 31.10 -20.26
CA ASN A 486 32.38 31.19 -20.06
C ASN A 486 31.97 30.01 -19.17
N TYR A 487 31.46 30.30 -17.98
CA TYR A 487 31.14 29.31 -16.96
C TYR A 487 29.74 29.56 -16.42
N GLU A 488 28.91 28.55 -16.53
CA GLU A 488 27.65 28.46 -15.80
C GLU A 488 27.85 27.51 -14.61
N PRO A 489 27.42 27.89 -13.39
CA PRO A 489 27.51 27.00 -12.24
C PRO A 489 26.72 25.73 -12.48
N TYR A 490 27.41 24.59 -12.58
CA TYR A 490 26.73 23.29 -12.67
C TYR A 490 26.51 22.71 -11.27
N ARG A 491 25.26 22.30 -11.00
CA ARG A 491 24.90 21.47 -9.85
C ARG A 491 25.32 20.01 -10.09
N ARG A 492 25.32 19.20 -9.03
CA ARG A 492 25.45 17.74 -9.16
C ARG A 492 24.27 17.15 -9.96
N SER A 493 24.54 16.14 -10.78
CA SER A 493 23.57 15.44 -11.65
C SER A 493 23.25 14.01 -11.21
N ASP A 494 23.83 13.59 -10.08
CA ASP A 494 23.70 12.25 -9.52
C ASP A 494 22.51 12.08 -8.58
N ILE A 495 21.44 12.86 -8.80
CA ILE A 495 20.22 12.87 -7.98
C ILE A 495 19.00 12.78 -8.89
N ASP A 496 18.04 11.96 -8.51
CA ASP A 496 16.78 11.79 -9.25
C ASP A 496 15.66 12.64 -8.64
N PHE A 497 15.65 12.79 -7.30
CA PHE A 497 14.67 13.61 -6.58
C PHE A 497 15.17 14.11 -5.21
N ILE A 498 14.42 15.05 -4.64
CA ILE A 498 14.63 15.60 -3.28
C ILE A 498 13.47 15.18 -2.38
N PHE A 499 13.78 14.50 -1.28
CA PHE A 499 12.86 14.35 -0.14
C PHE A 499 12.99 15.56 0.78
N LEU A 500 11.88 16.26 1.01
CA LEU A 500 11.81 17.49 1.78
C LEU A 500 10.85 17.33 2.97
N LEU A 501 11.37 17.44 4.19
CA LEU A 501 10.55 17.73 5.35
C LEU A 501 10.60 19.22 5.63
N ALA A 502 9.48 19.91 5.54
CA ALA A 502 9.40 21.34 5.84
C ALA A 502 7.98 21.73 6.24
N ARG A 503 7.86 22.76 7.09
CA ARG A 503 6.60 23.46 7.39
C ARG A 503 6.27 24.43 6.23
N PRO A 504 5.03 24.96 6.14
CA PRO A 504 4.63 25.74 4.97
C PRO A 504 5.52 26.96 4.71
N ASN A 505 5.93 27.70 5.74
CA ASN A 505 6.81 28.86 5.56
C ASN A 505 8.24 28.46 5.15
N GLU A 506 8.72 27.31 5.63
CA GLU A 506 10.04 26.78 5.26
C GLU A 506 10.02 26.32 3.80
N GLY A 507 8.97 25.63 3.38
CA GLY A 507 8.75 25.22 1.99
C GLY A 507 8.74 26.39 1.02
N ARG A 508 7.99 27.45 1.35
CA ARG A 508 7.90 28.68 0.56
C ARG A 508 9.24 29.42 0.44
N ALA A 509 10.18 29.20 1.35
CA ALA A 509 11.54 29.72 1.23
C ALA A 509 12.46 28.77 0.43
N ILE A 510 12.36 27.46 0.68
CA ILE A 510 13.26 26.44 0.13
C ILE A 510 13.05 26.23 -1.37
N LYS A 511 11.80 26.09 -1.86
CA LYS A 511 11.55 25.75 -3.26
C LYS A 511 12.04 26.83 -4.25
N PRO A 512 11.82 28.14 -4.01
CA PRO A 512 12.43 29.19 -4.84
C PRO A 512 13.96 29.18 -4.80
N LEU A 513 14.56 28.88 -3.64
CA LEU A 513 16.02 28.78 -3.52
C LEU A 513 16.60 27.57 -4.25
N LEU A 514 15.89 26.43 -4.30
CA LEU A 514 16.28 25.31 -5.15
C LEU A 514 16.31 25.71 -6.62
N ALA A 515 15.30 26.44 -7.09
CA ALA A 515 15.26 26.97 -8.46
C ALA A 515 16.41 27.96 -8.73
N TYR A 516 16.66 28.89 -7.81
CA TYR A 516 17.77 29.85 -7.88
C TYR A 516 19.14 29.16 -7.96
N HIS A 517 19.29 28.02 -7.27
CA HIS A 517 20.49 27.19 -7.27
C HIS A 517 20.45 26.08 -8.35
N TYR A 518 19.79 26.33 -9.48
CA TYR A 518 19.75 25.45 -10.68
C TYR A 518 19.18 24.04 -10.45
N ALA A 519 18.41 23.83 -9.38
CA ALA A 519 17.73 22.58 -9.05
C ALA A 519 16.19 22.72 -9.14
N GLY A 520 15.70 23.63 -9.99
CA GLY A 520 14.27 23.86 -10.19
C GLY A 520 13.55 22.70 -10.89
N ASP A 521 14.29 21.97 -11.73
CA ASP A 521 13.86 20.83 -12.53
C ASP A 521 13.83 19.50 -11.75
N ILE A 522 14.48 19.43 -10.58
CA ILE A 522 14.49 18.23 -9.76
C ILE A 522 13.13 18.07 -9.05
N PRO A 523 12.46 16.91 -9.19
CA PRO A 523 11.25 16.60 -8.44
C PRO A 523 11.46 16.73 -6.92
N VAL A 524 10.51 17.38 -6.24
CA VAL A 524 10.53 17.53 -4.78
C VAL A 524 9.32 16.79 -4.21
N TYR A 525 9.57 15.83 -3.32
CA TYR A 525 8.56 15.09 -2.58
C TYR A 525 8.59 15.48 -1.11
N ALA A 526 7.42 15.75 -0.51
CA ALA A 526 7.31 16.21 0.85
C ALA A 526 6.19 15.51 1.64
N THR A 527 6.27 15.56 2.97
CA THR A 527 5.19 15.09 3.85
C THR A 527 4.04 16.11 3.92
N SER A 528 2.94 15.74 4.57
CA SER A 528 1.75 16.60 4.74
C SER A 528 2.05 17.95 5.42
N HIS A 529 3.19 18.05 6.12
CA HIS A 529 3.60 19.24 6.86
C HIS A 529 3.92 20.43 5.96
N ILE A 530 4.21 20.20 4.67
CA ILE A 530 4.46 21.27 3.70
C ILE A 530 3.22 22.13 3.45
N TYR A 531 2.03 21.55 3.65
CA TYR A 531 0.77 22.17 3.32
C TYR A 531 -0.13 22.32 4.55
N ARG A 532 -0.73 23.51 4.70
CA ARG A 532 -1.58 23.82 5.86
C ARG A 532 -2.93 23.11 5.79
N GLY A 533 -3.39 22.71 4.61
CA GLY A 533 -4.73 22.16 4.41
C GLY A 533 -5.83 23.20 4.20
N SER A 534 -5.46 24.49 4.14
CA SER A 534 -6.36 25.61 3.85
C SER A 534 -5.93 26.28 2.56
N ASN A 535 -6.85 26.47 1.61
CA ASN A 535 -6.57 27.15 0.36
C ASN A 535 -6.04 28.57 0.61
N SER A 536 -4.77 28.81 0.26
CA SER A 536 -4.13 30.13 0.27
C SER A 536 -3.31 30.34 -1.00
N PRO A 537 -3.97 30.41 -2.19
CA PRO A 537 -3.28 30.32 -3.47
C PRO A 537 -2.15 31.33 -3.64
N SER A 538 -2.32 32.57 -3.17
CA SER A 538 -1.28 33.60 -3.27
C SER A 538 -0.02 33.30 -2.46
N LYS A 539 -0.11 32.53 -1.38
CA LYS A 539 1.04 32.14 -0.55
C LYS A 539 1.65 30.82 -0.99
N ASP A 540 0.84 29.94 -1.57
CA ASP A 540 1.27 28.58 -1.93
C ASP A 540 1.83 28.50 -3.35
N GLN A 541 1.82 29.59 -4.11
CA GLN A 541 2.53 29.69 -5.40
C GLN A 541 4.03 29.42 -5.29
N ASP A 542 4.66 29.82 -4.18
CA ASP A 542 6.10 29.60 -3.95
C ASP A 542 6.47 28.11 -3.82
N ILE A 543 5.49 27.24 -3.54
CA ILE A 543 5.67 25.79 -3.43
C ILE A 543 5.06 25.01 -4.60
N ASN A 544 4.77 25.69 -5.72
CA ASN A 544 4.32 25.02 -6.96
C ASN A 544 5.30 23.92 -7.39
N GLY A 545 4.75 22.81 -7.90
CA GLY A 545 5.49 21.64 -8.35
C GLY A 545 6.05 20.76 -7.23
N ILE A 546 5.84 21.10 -5.95
CA ILE A 546 6.09 20.16 -4.86
C ILE A 546 4.98 19.10 -4.88
N ARG A 547 5.40 17.83 -4.89
CA ARG A 547 4.53 16.68 -4.69
C ARG A 547 4.55 16.30 -3.22
N PHE A 548 3.40 15.99 -2.65
CA PHE A 548 3.30 15.64 -1.25
C PHE A 548 2.13 14.71 -1.00
N ILE A 549 2.19 13.99 0.10
CA ILE A 549 1.08 13.14 0.53
C ILE A 549 0.31 13.80 1.66
N ASP A 550 -1.01 13.60 1.70
CA ASP A 550 -1.85 14.06 2.79
C ASP A 550 -3.09 13.17 2.93
N ILE A 551 -3.83 13.40 4.02
CA ILE A 551 -5.06 12.69 4.29
C ILE A 551 -6.17 13.09 3.29
N PRO A 552 -7.06 12.15 2.87
CA PRO A 552 -8.18 12.45 1.99
C PRO A 552 -9.04 13.64 2.45
N TRP A 553 -9.22 13.82 3.76
CA TRP A 553 -9.92 14.95 4.36
C TRP A 553 -9.47 16.33 3.85
N ILE A 554 -8.17 16.49 3.54
CA ILE A 554 -7.65 17.78 3.06
C ILE A 554 -8.09 18.07 1.62
N PHE A 555 -8.30 17.04 0.82
CA PHE A 555 -8.60 17.14 -0.60
C PHE A 555 -10.10 17.03 -0.91
N ASP A 556 -10.87 16.38 -0.05
CA ASP A 556 -12.32 16.24 -0.23
C ASP A 556 -13.06 17.48 0.28
N ASP A 557 -13.26 18.44 -0.62
CA ASP A 557 -14.10 19.63 -0.37
C ASP A 557 -15.61 19.32 -0.41
N LYS A 558 -16.01 18.10 -0.82
CA LYS A 558 -17.41 17.68 -0.87
C LYS A 558 -17.88 17.07 0.45
N SER A 559 -16.97 16.49 1.24
CA SER A 559 -17.22 15.90 2.56
C SER A 559 -18.15 16.76 3.42
N GLN A 560 -19.35 16.23 3.70
CA GLN A 560 -20.36 16.95 4.45
C GLN A 560 -19.95 17.14 5.91
N ILE A 561 -19.43 16.10 6.56
CA ILE A 561 -18.91 16.18 7.93
C ILE A 561 -17.81 17.24 8.08
N ARG A 562 -16.93 17.40 7.08
CA ARG A 562 -15.91 18.46 7.07
C ARG A 562 -16.54 19.85 6.99
N LYS A 563 -17.55 20.03 6.13
CA LYS A 563 -18.28 21.31 6.02
C LYS A 563 -18.97 21.66 7.33
N ASP A 564 -19.62 20.68 7.97
CA ASP A 564 -20.35 20.88 9.22
C ASP A 564 -19.40 21.29 10.36
N ILE A 565 -18.23 20.63 10.46
CA ILE A 565 -17.19 21.02 11.43
C ILE A 565 -16.67 22.44 11.15
N ASN A 566 -16.43 22.78 9.87
CA ASN A 566 -15.91 24.10 9.50
C ASN A 566 -16.92 25.23 9.73
N ALA A 567 -18.20 24.95 9.54
CA ALA A 567 -19.27 25.90 9.83
C ALA A 567 -19.51 26.04 11.34
N GLY A 568 -19.43 24.94 12.10
CA GLY A 568 -19.73 24.91 13.53
C GLY A 568 -18.58 25.38 14.44
N ILE A 569 -17.33 25.32 13.98
CA ILE A 569 -16.15 25.61 14.81
C ILE A 569 -15.25 26.68 14.15
N PRO A 570 -15.26 27.93 14.62
CA PRO A 570 -14.53 29.03 13.99
C PRO A 570 -13.01 28.82 13.84
N SER A 571 -12.39 28.03 14.73
CA SER A 571 -10.96 27.72 14.71
C SER A 571 -10.63 26.37 14.07
N SER A 572 -11.57 25.76 13.33
CA SER A 572 -11.41 24.41 12.79
C SER A 572 -10.20 24.27 11.85
N ALA A 573 -9.85 25.34 11.13
CA ALA A 573 -8.80 25.33 10.12
C ALA A 573 -7.41 24.94 10.68
N ALA A 574 -7.16 25.16 11.97
CA ALA A 574 -5.88 24.83 12.60
C ALA A 574 -5.73 23.34 12.95
N TYR A 575 -6.85 22.59 13.02
CA TYR A 575 -6.89 21.23 13.57
C TYR A 575 -7.57 20.22 12.63
N GLN A 576 -7.65 20.49 11.33
CA GLN A 576 -8.31 19.63 10.32
C GLN A 576 -7.92 18.14 10.46
N ARG A 577 -6.61 17.85 10.53
CA ARG A 577 -6.12 16.47 10.68
C ARG A 577 -6.51 15.82 12.00
N MET A 578 -6.70 16.61 13.07
CA MET A 578 -7.18 16.11 14.36
C MET A 578 -8.68 15.80 14.34
N TYR A 579 -9.48 16.61 13.64
CA TYR A 579 -10.89 16.28 13.42
C TYR A 579 -11.02 14.99 12.63
N ALA A 580 -10.27 14.83 11.54
CA ALA A 580 -10.22 13.60 10.75
C ALA A 580 -9.81 12.38 11.60
N LEU A 581 -8.77 12.51 12.43
CA LEU A 581 -8.36 11.47 13.39
C LEU A 581 -9.50 11.11 14.36
N GLY A 582 -10.23 12.12 14.86
CA GLY A 582 -11.42 11.93 15.67
C GLY A 582 -12.49 11.11 14.96
N VAL A 583 -12.85 11.51 13.74
CA VAL A 583 -13.83 10.84 12.89
C VAL A 583 -13.46 9.38 12.68
N ASP A 584 -12.22 9.10 12.27
CA ASP A 584 -11.78 7.73 12.02
C ASP A 584 -11.62 6.92 13.31
N SER A 585 -11.22 7.53 14.42
CA SER A 585 -11.18 6.83 15.71
C SER A 585 -12.57 6.37 16.15
N PHE A 586 -13.63 7.14 15.84
CA PHE A 586 -14.99 6.67 16.00
C PHE A 586 -15.26 5.52 15.03
N ARG A 587 -15.05 5.68 13.72
CA ARG A 587 -15.36 4.62 12.72
C ARG A 587 -14.65 3.29 13.02
N LEU A 588 -13.41 3.33 13.50
CA LEU A 588 -12.62 2.16 13.85
C LEU A 588 -13.17 1.36 15.03
N HIS A 589 -14.04 1.94 15.88
CA HIS A 589 -14.58 1.24 17.05
C HIS A 589 -15.32 -0.06 16.69
N LEU A 590 -15.95 -0.11 15.51
CA LEU A 590 -16.64 -1.29 14.99
C LEU A 590 -15.77 -2.13 14.05
N ARG A 591 -14.74 -1.51 13.44
CA ARG A 591 -13.96 -2.10 12.35
C ARG A 591 -12.61 -2.66 12.78
N LEU A 592 -12.27 -2.56 14.06
CA LEU A 592 -10.99 -3.08 14.57
C LEU A 592 -10.85 -4.60 14.38
N ASN A 593 -11.94 -5.34 14.54
CA ASN A 593 -11.96 -6.78 14.26
C ASN A 593 -11.87 -7.08 12.75
N GLN A 594 -12.41 -6.20 11.89
CA GLN A 594 -12.25 -6.29 10.43
C GLN A 594 -10.76 -6.19 10.05
N LEU A 595 -10.05 -5.23 10.63
CA LEU A 595 -8.61 -5.06 10.40
C LEU A 595 -7.77 -6.22 10.91
N ARG A 596 -8.17 -6.87 12.02
CA ARG A 596 -7.44 -8.01 12.60
C ARG A 596 -7.60 -9.30 11.82
N ASN A 597 -8.80 -9.56 11.32
CA ASN A 597 -9.20 -10.89 10.84
C ASN A 597 -9.11 -11.05 9.31
N GLY A 598 -8.81 -9.97 8.56
CA GLY A 598 -8.73 -10.00 7.11
C GLY A 598 -7.29 -9.94 6.61
N ALA A 599 -6.85 -10.92 5.82
CA ALA A 599 -5.57 -10.84 5.09
C ALA A 599 -5.49 -9.62 4.13
N SER A 600 -6.64 -9.00 3.85
CA SER A 600 -6.83 -7.78 3.06
C SER A 600 -7.77 -6.79 3.76
N GLY A 601 -7.85 -6.83 5.09
CA GLY A 601 -8.70 -5.95 5.89
C GLY A 601 -8.26 -4.48 5.74
N GLN A 602 -9.07 -3.68 5.05
CA GLN A 602 -8.85 -2.26 4.85
C GLN A 602 -10.09 -1.47 5.29
N VAL A 603 -9.85 -0.30 5.89
CA VAL A 603 -10.90 0.66 6.22
C VAL A 603 -10.59 1.97 5.52
N PHE A 604 -11.52 2.47 4.72
CA PHE A 604 -11.39 3.76 4.05
C PHE A 604 -11.83 4.87 5.00
N GLY A 605 -10.86 5.64 5.49
CA GLY A 605 -11.07 6.70 6.45
C GLY A 605 -10.76 8.09 5.90
N GLU A 606 -11.12 9.11 6.67
CA GLU A 606 -10.76 10.50 6.42
C GLU A 606 -9.24 10.74 6.51
N THR A 607 -8.53 9.86 7.22
CA THR A 607 -7.07 9.90 7.45
C THR A 607 -6.26 9.02 6.51
N GLY A 608 -6.90 8.36 5.54
CA GLY A 608 -6.27 7.49 4.54
C GLY A 608 -6.94 6.12 4.47
N THR A 609 -6.37 5.23 3.66
CA THR A 609 -6.69 3.80 3.72
C THR A 609 -5.98 3.20 4.93
N LEU A 610 -6.73 2.61 5.84
CA LEU A 610 -6.24 2.10 7.12
C LEU A 610 -6.07 0.59 7.05
N THR A 611 -4.87 0.12 7.40
CA THR A 611 -4.52 -1.29 7.55
C THR A 611 -3.95 -1.53 8.94
N LEU A 612 -3.83 -2.79 9.36
CA LEU A 612 -3.22 -3.15 10.63
C LEU A 612 -2.01 -4.05 10.39
N ASN A 613 -0.87 -3.67 10.97
CA ASN A 613 0.33 -4.50 10.93
C ASN A 613 0.41 -5.48 12.10
N ASP A 614 1.37 -6.39 12.05
CA ASP A 614 1.57 -7.45 13.04
C ASP A 614 1.85 -6.94 14.46
N LEU A 615 2.27 -5.67 14.61
CA LEU A 615 2.51 -5.01 15.90
C LEU A 615 1.24 -4.37 16.49
N GLY A 616 0.09 -4.52 15.84
CA GLY A 616 -1.16 -3.87 16.23
C GLY A 616 -1.13 -2.36 15.92
N GLN A 617 -0.29 -1.90 15.01
CA GLN A 617 -0.25 -0.49 14.63
C GLN A 617 -1.09 -0.29 13.37
N ILE A 618 -1.93 0.75 13.41
CA ILE A 618 -2.69 1.17 12.24
C ILE A 618 -1.74 1.94 11.32
N GLU A 619 -1.56 1.39 10.13
CA GLU A 619 -0.84 2.01 9.02
C GLU A 619 -1.83 2.77 8.13
N ARG A 620 -1.35 3.81 7.47
CA ARG A 620 -2.17 4.71 6.67
C ARG A 620 -1.53 4.89 5.32
N GLU A 621 -2.29 4.62 4.27
CA GLU A 621 -1.93 5.01 2.91
C GLU A 621 -2.59 6.36 2.58
N LEU A 622 -1.76 7.35 2.29
CA LEU A 622 -2.16 8.73 2.00
C LEU A 622 -2.20 9.02 0.50
N ALA A 623 -3.01 10.00 0.11
CA ALA A 623 -3.14 10.39 -1.30
C ALA A 623 -1.99 11.33 -1.71
N LEU A 624 -1.39 11.07 -2.87
CA LEU A 624 -0.39 11.93 -3.50
C LEU A 624 -1.05 13.10 -4.22
N ALA A 625 -0.62 14.31 -3.89
CA ALA A 625 -1.02 15.55 -4.53
C ALA A 625 0.19 16.34 -5.03
N GLU A 626 -0.06 17.28 -5.94
CA GLU A 626 0.91 18.26 -6.40
C GLU A 626 0.34 19.67 -6.21
N ILE A 627 1.17 20.62 -5.78
CA ILE A 627 0.75 22.02 -5.74
C ILE A 627 0.80 22.60 -7.16
N GLN A 628 -0.35 22.98 -7.70
CA GLN A 628 -0.51 23.61 -9.00
C GLN A 628 -1.24 24.95 -8.83
N GLU A 629 -0.65 26.04 -9.32
CA GLU A 629 -1.21 27.39 -9.18
C GLU A 629 -1.58 27.78 -7.73
N GLY A 630 -0.78 27.32 -6.77
CA GLY A 630 -1.00 27.53 -5.33
C GLY A 630 -2.14 26.69 -4.74
N ARG A 631 -2.63 25.67 -5.44
CA ARG A 631 -3.69 24.76 -4.97
C ARG A 631 -3.17 23.33 -4.91
N ALA A 632 -3.57 22.58 -3.90
CA ALA A 632 -3.31 21.16 -3.85
C ALA A 632 -4.24 20.42 -4.81
N VAL A 633 -3.67 19.79 -5.83
CA VAL A 633 -4.38 18.98 -6.80
C VAL A 633 -3.95 17.54 -6.57
N VAL A 634 -4.89 16.71 -6.10
CA VAL A 634 -4.70 15.26 -6.12
C VAL A 634 -4.59 14.88 -7.59
N ASN A 635 -3.56 14.14 -7.97
CA ASN A 635 -3.49 13.55 -9.29
C ASN A 635 -4.20 12.19 -9.19
N PRO A 636 -5.50 12.06 -9.56
CA PRO A 636 -6.04 10.77 -9.91
C PRO A 636 -5.36 10.41 -11.23
N THR A 637 -4.20 9.75 -11.13
CA THR A 637 -3.73 8.80 -12.14
C THR A 637 -4.14 9.17 -13.56
N ARG A 638 -3.47 10.19 -14.14
CA ARG A 638 -3.53 10.56 -15.57
C ARG A 638 -4.91 10.36 -16.24
N SER A 639 -6.01 10.71 -15.58
CA SER A 639 -7.36 10.47 -16.07
C SER A 639 -7.84 11.64 -16.94
N ALA A 640 -7.12 11.93 -18.03
CA ALA A 640 -7.56 12.81 -19.11
C ALA A 640 -6.55 12.77 -20.28
N ASN A 641 -6.63 11.72 -21.11
CA ASN A 641 -6.50 11.79 -22.57
C ASN A 641 -6.37 10.39 -23.15
N GLN A 642 -7.48 9.66 -23.28
CA GLN A 642 -7.79 8.86 -24.46
C GLN A 642 -9.31 8.90 -24.66
N ASN A 643 -9.74 9.16 -25.89
CA ASN A 643 -11.14 9.30 -26.29
C ASN A 643 -11.99 8.09 -25.86
N PRO A 644 -13.26 8.30 -25.48
CA PRO A 644 -14.26 7.25 -25.48
C PRO A 644 -14.71 6.99 -26.92
N SER A 645 -13.85 6.34 -27.70
CA SER A 645 -14.22 5.83 -29.01
C SER A 645 -13.25 4.73 -29.40
N ASN A 646 -13.49 3.54 -28.87
CA ASN A 646 -13.25 2.26 -29.52
C ASN A 646 -14.09 1.23 -28.74
N ASP A 647 -15.36 1.14 -29.12
CA ASP A 647 -16.18 -0.04 -28.86
C ASP A 647 -15.62 -1.18 -29.72
N PHE A 648 -15.15 -2.24 -29.06
CA PHE A 648 -15.18 -3.61 -29.58
C PHE A 648 -15.48 -4.58 -28.43
#